data_AF-A0A3E2TLA6-F1
#
_entry.id   AF-A0A3E2TLA6-F1
#
_cell.length_a   1.000
_cell.length_b   1.000
_cell.length_c   1.000
_cell.angle_alpha   90.00
_cell.angle_beta   90.00
_cell.angle_gamma   90.00
#
_symmetry.space_group_name_H-M   'P 1'
#
loop_
_entity.id
_entity.type
_entity.pdbx_description
1 polymer ?
#
loop_
_entity_poly.entity_id
_entity_poly.type
_entity_poly.pdbx_seq_one_letter_code
_entity_poly.pdbx_strand_id
1 'polypeptide(L)'
;MKKNFVKVLAAVTVSSVLGTNLAYADSEPLARKSETIYVTQDSGKVKDKTVSVWINGDKNVKIKDKSDLENIKNLETDEKIETKDGYINWNSDDKDVYYQGSTDKELPVDVSVKYFLDGKEVKFEDLKGKSGHLKVVTEAVNNTEETAKVDGKDRKVFSPYVVVTEITFDDDQVSNIDAGDGKVVKDGKNQIVSGVLTPGLRENFDGILGNDKLDKFKDKMEIEMDVKDYEPTEVYTVITNELFQEDTSLSSLDDLSDGVDQLTSNADKLVDASSQLKEGSQSLNQGIGKLSNGTERLADGSAQLQNGFNQLSSAFSTLPGKIKPIQSAVSQLNTGSSKLNNGVNQYTQGVSKINSNMTKLNKGAQELQNGASELDDGIAQLNKATGTLRSKTSSISGDQDMSKLTDSLASLKSGIDKFGQSIDPMATSVGELNAGLNKLEESSKTLNQGIDKLNQTAQNAPSVGASVEDITAKATALEGLAASIESKDSEGVYADEVYTIRQLEQGLYAQAENLKANAQVTGALASSLSELSAGSGQLSAGIAKASQGTGELSTKLNESKGQLSKASQGLSKGIAQIDEGFSKSDIGKLQKSIVMLDEATGKIKAGSSKLKAGTIQNQEGVEKLTGAMNQLDSKSAELRSGSEKLSGGLSQFEERSKALSALANINETAINPMSKGINDLNNGVLELRNGALQLKEGSDTYVSKYGEFDEGLRRYKAEGIDKLTEKTGDLTEVKDILDQMSKMAKENNSISGSTDDFETRSRIIEKIK
;
A
#
# COMPACT_ATOMS: atom_id res chain seq x y z
N MET A 1 53.20 88.63 56.80
CA MET A 1 52.40 87.39 56.74
C MET A 1 53.13 86.29 57.51
N LYS A 2 52.47 85.64 58.47
CA LYS A 2 53.09 84.66 59.39
C LYS A 2 53.26 83.29 58.70
N LYS A 3 54.38 82.63 58.97
CA LYS A 3 54.86 81.33 58.44
C LYS A 3 53.88 80.13 58.53
N ASN A 4 52.70 80.27 59.12
CA ASN A 4 51.71 79.19 59.26
C ASN A 4 50.72 79.12 58.09
N PHE A 5 50.54 80.21 57.32
CA PHE A 5 49.65 80.24 56.15
C PHE A 5 50.20 79.43 54.96
N VAL A 6 51.53 79.26 54.90
CA VAL A 6 52.23 78.51 53.82
C VAL A 6 52.20 76.99 54.07
N LYS A 7 51.99 76.54 55.32
CA LYS A 7 51.99 75.10 55.65
C LYS A 7 50.64 74.41 55.39
N VAL A 8 49.52 75.11 55.54
CA VAL A 8 48.19 74.60 55.15
C VAL A 8 48.06 74.57 53.62
N LEU A 9 48.65 75.55 52.93
CA LEU A 9 48.72 75.57 51.46
C LEU A 9 49.57 74.40 50.89
N ALA A 10 50.53 73.87 51.66
CA ALA A 10 51.36 72.71 51.28
C ALA A 10 50.74 71.35 51.67
N ALA A 11 49.60 71.32 52.35
CA ALA A 11 48.81 70.11 52.59
C ALA A 11 47.67 69.96 51.57
N VAL A 12 47.20 71.08 51.00
CA VAL A 12 46.26 71.10 49.85
C VAL A 12 46.96 70.74 48.52
N THR A 13 48.30 70.62 48.49
CA THR A 13 49.07 70.11 47.34
C THR A 13 49.01 68.58 47.13
N VAL A 14 47.96 67.89 47.58
CA VAL A 14 47.78 66.44 47.32
C VAL A 14 47.11 66.14 45.96
N SER A 15 46.57 67.12 45.23
CA SER A 15 45.87 66.82 43.96
C SER A 15 46.43 67.50 42.71
N SER A 16 47.60 68.15 42.80
CA SER A 16 48.46 68.42 41.64
C SER A 16 49.07 67.13 41.01
N VAL A 17 48.40 65.97 41.17
CA VAL A 17 48.84 64.63 40.73
C VAL A 17 47.76 63.88 39.91
N LEU A 18 46.70 64.55 39.43
CA LEU A 18 46.03 64.09 38.21
C LEU A 18 46.62 64.80 36.99
N GLY A 19 47.96 64.73 36.89
CA GLY A 19 48.66 64.88 35.63
C GLY A 19 48.61 63.54 34.90
N THR A 20 47.59 63.34 34.09
CA THR A 20 47.66 62.43 32.96
C THR A 20 48.29 63.21 31.81
N ASN A 21 49.58 62.97 31.56
CA ASN A 21 50.13 63.21 30.23
C ASN A 21 49.40 62.24 29.28
N LEU A 22 48.45 62.74 28.49
CA LEU A 22 47.82 62.03 27.39
C LEU A 22 48.09 62.83 26.12
N ALA A 23 48.91 62.26 25.23
CA ALA A 23 49.20 62.84 23.92
C ALA A 23 48.13 62.39 22.93
N TYR A 24 47.37 63.33 22.34
CA TYR A 24 46.61 63.11 21.10
C TYR A 24 46.51 64.38 20.26
N ALA A 25 46.40 64.16 18.95
CA ALA A 25 46.55 65.13 17.88
C ALA A 25 45.24 65.80 17.48
N ASP A 26 45.13 67.11 17.71
CA ASP A 26 44.54 68.12 16.85
C ASP A 26 45.01 69.50 17.39
N SER A 27 45.11 70.51 16.52
CA SER A 27 45.83 71.80 16.72
C SER A 27 46.09 72.19 18.18
N GLU A 28 47.33 72.01 18.66
CA GLU A 28 47.70 72.30 20.06
C GLU A 28 47.34 73.75 20.43
N PRO A 29 46.71 73.98 21.60
CA PRO A 29 46.48 75.32 22.11
C PRO A 29 47.83 76.03 22.27
N LEU A 30 47.90 77.30 21.89
CA LEU A 30 49.13 78.07 21.86
C LEU A 30 49.72 78.29 23.27
N ALA A 31 48.89 78.23 24.33
CA ALA A 31 49.30 78.27 25.73
C ALA A 31 48.24 77.64 26.66
N ARG A 32 48.63 77.36 27.90
CA ARG A 32 47.71 76.98 29.00
C ARG A 32 47.41 78.18 29.87
N LYS A 33 46.15 78.38 30.25
CA LYS A 33 45.70 79.43 31.17
C LYS A 33 45.10 78.79 32.42
N SER A 34 45.68 79.06 33.58
CA SER A 34 45.17 78.62 34.88
C SER A 34 44.67 79.82 35.67
N GLU A 35 43.39 79.82 36.01
CA GLU A 35 42.76 80.85 36.84
C GLU A 35 42.49 80.31 38.24
N THR A 36 42.98 81.01 39.26
CA THR A 36 42.61 80.75 40.66
C THR A 36 41.91 81.97 41.23
N ILE A 37 40.63 81.81 41.53
CA ILE A 37 39.77 82.86 42.07
C ILE A 37 39.78 82.71 43.59
N TYR A 38 40.44 83.62 44.30
CA TYR A 38 40.43 83.67 45.75
C TYR A 38 39.23 84.49 46.22
N VAL A 39 38.34 83.84 46.96
CA VAL A 39 37.13 84.46 47.52
C VAL A 39 37.23 84.45 49.04
N THR A 40 37.05 85.60 49.66
CA THR A 40 36.88 85.68 51.12
C THR A 40 35.43 86.00 51.45
N GLN A 41 34.78 85.10 52.19
CA GLN A 41 33.41 85.26 52.65
C GLN A 41 33.39 85.43 54.18
N ASP A 42 32.60 86.39 54.64
CA ASP A 42 32.39 86.65 56.07
C ASP A 42 30.92 86.93 56.33
N SER A 43 30.32 86.16 57.24
CA SER A 43 28.92 86.27 57.63
C SER A 43 27.97 86.17 56.42
N GLY A 44 28.28 85.26 55.50
CA GLY A 44 27.50 85.01 54.28
C GLY A 44 27.62 86.09 53.20
N LYS A 45 28.58 87.02 53.30
CA LYS A 45 28.84 88.05 52.29
C LYS A 45 30.26 87.95 51.75
N VAL A 46 30.40 87.94 50.43
CA VAL A 46 31.68 88.04 49.73
C VAL A 46 32.30 89.42 49.99
N LYS A 47 33.51 89.43 50.53
CA LYS A 47 34.28 90.65 50.86
C LYS A 47 35.29 91.01 49.79
N ASP A 48 35.92 90.00 49.18
CA ASP A 48 36.96 90.15 48.18
C ASP A 48 36.88 88.99 47.18
N LYS A 49 37.06 89.32 45.88
CA LYS A 49 37.21 88.38 44.78
C LYS A 49 38.43 88.78 43.97
N THR A 50 39.53 88.07 44.22
CA THR A 50 40.79 88.29 43.51
C THR A 50 41.05 87.13 42.58
N VAL A 51 41.15 87.40 41.29
CA VAL A 51 41.50 86.40 40.28
C VAL A 51 42.99 86.46 40.04
N SER A 52 43.69 85.36 40.31
CA SER A 52 45.09 85.15 39.96
C SER A 52 45.14 84.29 38.70
N VAL A 53 45.83 84.79 37.68
CA VAL A 53 45.97 84.11 36.40
C VAL A 53 47.43 83.77 36.19
N TRP A 54 47.65 82.51 35.83
CA TRP A 54 48.93 82.00 35.36
C TRP A 54 48.77 81.54 33.91
N ILE A 55 49.53 82.15 33.01
CA ILE A 55 49.65 81.69 31.63
C ILE A 55 50.97 80.98 31.48
N ASN A 56 50.94 79.77 30.93
CA ASN A 56 52.10 78.96 30.63
C ASN A 56 52.14 78.67 29.12
N GLY A 57 53.10 79.26 28.42
CA GLY A 57 53.43 78.90 27.04
C GLY A 57 54.55 77.86 26.98
N ASP A 58 54.67 77.15 25.86
CA ASP A 58 55.71 76.12 25.69
C ASP A 58 57.14 76.68 25.71
N LYS A 59 57.33 77.91 25.21
CA LYS A 59 58.64 78.58 25.13
C LYS A 59 58.59 80.04 25.55
N ASN A 60 57.58 80.77 25.08
CA ASN A 60 57.32 82.17 25.38
C ASN A 60 55.79 82.42 25.39
N VAL A 61 55.34 83.56 25.91
CA VAL A 61 53.92 83.92 25.94
C VAL A 61 53.67 85.08 24.97
N LYS A 62 53.26 84.73 23.74
CA LYS A 62 52.92 85.66 22.65
C LYS A 62 51.49 85.43 22.17
N ILE A 63 50.53 85.78 23.02
CA ILE A 63 49.12 85.38 22.86
C ILE A 63 48.17 86.49 23.31
N LYS A 64 46.94 86.48 22.78
CA LYS A 64 45.88 87.41 23.16
C LYS A 64 45.01 86.77 24.24
N ASP A 65 45.18 87.24 25.45
CA ASP A 65 44.39 86.77 26.58
C ASP A 65 43.11 87.60 26.73
N LYS A 66 41.95 86.95 26.66
CA LYS A 66 40.67 87.60 26.94
C LYS A 66 40.54 87.78 28.46
N SER A 67 40.37 89.01 28.90
CA SER A 67 40.26 89.33 30.33
C SER A 67 39.36 90.53 30.53
N ASP A 68 38.34 90.36 31.36
CA ASP A 68 37.48 91.44 31.86
C ASP A 68 37.74 91.79 33.33
N LEU A 69 38.92 91.43 33.84
CA LEU A 69 39.33 91.78 35.19
C LEU A 69 39.58 93.28 35.35
N GLU A 70 39.25 93.80 36.52
CA GLU A 70 39.54 95.17 36.92
C GLU A 70 40.81 95.23 37.78
N ASN A 71 41.42 96.42 37.88
CA ASN A 71 42.58 96.66 38.76
C ASN A 71 43.76 95.69 38.55
N ILE A 72 44.02 95.35 37.28
CA ILE A 72 45.02 94.33 36.91
C ILE A 72 46.43 94.76 37.33
N LYS A 73 47.16 93.84 37.96
CA LYS A 73 48.55 93.97 38.40
C LYS A 73 49.38 92.83 37.83
N ASN A 74 50.51 93.18 37.21
CA ASN A 74 51.55 92.21 36.91
C ASN A 74 52.19 91.77 38.23
N LEU A 75 52.44 90.46 38.40
CA LEU A 75 53.03 89.90 39.62
C LEU A 75 54.55 89.72 39.52
N GLU A 76 55.11 89.86 38.32
CA GLU A 76 56.53 89.66 38.02
C GLU A 76 57.26 90.98 37.79
N THR A 77 56.58 91.98 37.23
CA THR A 77 57.15 93.30 36.90
C THR A 77 56.31 94.45 37.46
N ASP A 78 56.91 95.65 37.51
CA ASP A 78 56.21 96.89 37.87
C ASP A 78 55.39 97.48 36.68
N GLU A 79 55.29 96.77 35.55
CA GLU A 79 54.58 97.25 34.36
C GLU A 79 53.05 97.25 34.59
N LYS A 80 52.40 98.35 34.20
CA LYS A 80 50.94 98.43 34.19
C LYS A 80 50.38 97.64 33.02
N ILE A 81 49.41 96.78 33.30
CA ILE A 81 48.68 96.03 32.29
C ILE A 81 47.38 96.78 31.97
N GLU A 82 47.19 97.13 30.70
CA GLU A 82 45.95 97.75 30.21
C GLU A 82 45.24 96.79 29.25
N THR A 83 43.93 96.61 29.45
CA THR A 83 43.08 95.83 28.54
C THR A 83 42.65 96.70 27.36
N LYS A 84 42.78 96.20 26.14
CA LYS A 84 42.24 96.81 24.93
C LYS A 84 41.15 95.94 24.35
N ASP A 85 39.92 96.47 24.26
CA ASP A 85 38.75 95.76 23.75
C ASP A 85 38.46 94.43 24.48
N GLY A 86 38.76 94.36 25.79
CA GLY A 86 38.61 93.13 26.60
C GLY A 86 39.74 92.11 26.46
N TYR A 87 40.87 92.50 25.86
CA TYR A 87 42.03 91.64 25.69
C TYR A 87 43.31 92.26 26.28
N ILE A 88 44.14 91.40 26.85
CA ILE A 88 45.53 91.67 27.23
C ILE A 88 46.41 91.03 26.14
N ASN A 89 47.26 91.83 25.50
CA ASN A 89 48.21 91.30 24.51
C ASN A 89 49.53 91.00 25.22
N TRP A 90 49.80 89.72 25.46
CA TRP A 90 51.06 89.28 26.03
C TRP A 90 52.13 89.15 24.95
N ASN A 91 53.29 89.74 25.20
CA ASN A 91 54.48 89.58 24.37
C ASN A 91 55.70 89.42 25.30
N SER A 92 55.65 88.38 26.13
CA SER A 92 56.74 88.02 27.04
C SER A 92 57.66 87.01 26.35
N ASP A 93 58.98 87.16 26.54
CA ASP A 93 59.94 86.13 26.16
C ASP A 93 60.06 85.02 27.23
N ASP A 94 59.44 85.20 28.40
CA ASP A 94 59.29 84.18 29.43
C ASP A 94 58.16 83.20 29.10
N LYS A 95 58.34 81.95 29.56
CA LYS A 95 57.36 80.88 29.38
C LYS A 95 56.14 81.01 30.31
N ASP A 96 56.31 81.70 31.43
CA ASP A 96 55.30 81.91 32.44
C ASP A 96 54.97 83.40 32.52
N VAL A 97 53.70 83.71 32.68
CA VAL A 97 53.22 85.06 32.97
C VAL A 97 52.23 84.98 34.13
N TYR A 98 52.44 85.79 35.15
CA TYR A 98 51.54 85.88 36.30
C TYR A 98 50.96 87.28 36.44
N TYR A 99 49.64 87.35 36.54
CA TYR A 99 48.95 88.58 36.85
C TYR A 99 47.75 88.33 37.75
N GLN A 100 47.25 89.39 38.38
CA GLN A 100 46.04 89.31 39.18
C GLN A 100 45.14 90.52 38.94
N GLY A 101 43.84 90.37 39.15
CA GLY A 101 42.86 91.44 39.12
C GLY A 101 41.66 91.12 40.00
N SER A 102 40.66 91.99 39.99
CA SER A 102 39.39 91.81 40.70
C SER A 102 38.26 91.53 39.71
N THR A 103 37.21 90.82 40.15
CA THR A 103 36.01 90.55 39.34
C THR A 103 34.74 90.67 40.18
N ASP A 104 33.69 91.22 39.56
CA ASP A 104 32.36 91.30 40.18
C ASP A 104 31.42 90.16 39.74
N LYS A 105 31.84 89.30 38.80
CA LYS A 105 31.01 88.18 38.29
C LYS A 105 30.51 87.26 39.39
N GLU A 106 29.29 86.75 39.21
CA GLU A 106 28.71 85.73 40.08
C GLU A 106 29.52 84.44 40.01
N LEU A 107 29.55 83.71 41.12
CA LEU A 107 30.25 82.44 41.19
C LEU A 107 29.33 81.34 40.63
N PRO A 108 29.89 80.37 39.88
CA PRO A 108 29.11 79.29 39.28
C PRO A 108 28.48 78.35 40.34
N VAL A 109 29.09 78.30 41.52
CA VAL A 109 28.59 77.55 42.68
C VAL A 109 28.68 78.46 43.90
N ASP A 110 27.57 78.60 44.62
CA ASP A 110 27.53 79.29 45.91
C ASP A 110 27.79 78.30 47.03
N VAL A 111 28.74 78.60 47.93
CA VAL A 111 29.00 77.79 49.12
C VAL A 111 28.62 78.56 50.37
N SER A 112 27.76 77.95 51.19
CA SER A 112 27.33 78.50 52.47
C SER A 112 27.71 77.58 53.63
N VAL A 113 28.12 78.19 54.74
CA VAL A 113 28.44 77.47 55.97
C VAL A 113 27.54 77.98 57.08
N LYS A 114 26.83 77.06 57.73
CA LYS A 114 25.95 77.35 58.87
C LYS A 114 26.45 76.59 60.10
N TYR A 115 26.45 77.26 61.24
CA TYR A 115 26.90 76.69 62.52
C TYR A 115 25.72 76.59 63.47
N PHE A 116 25.61 75.45 64.17
CA PHE A 116 24.59 75.23 65.19
C PHE A 116 25.25 74.75 66.48
N LEU A 117 25.09 75.49 67.58
CA LEU A 117 25.55 75.08 68.90
C LEU A 117 24.34 74.65 69.74
N ASP A 118 24.37 73.42 70.25
CA ASP A 118 23.27 72.80 71.01
C ASP A 118 21.91 72.91 70.27
N GLY A 119 21.95 72.73 68.95
CA GLY A 119 20.77 72.77 68.07
C GLY A 119 20.25 74.17 67.72
N LYS A 120 20.92 75.25 68.14
CA LYS A 120 20.57 76.63 67.76
C LYS A 120 21.59 77.20 66.78
N GLU A 121 21.12 77.82 65.70
CA GLU A 121 21.98 78.52 64.75
C GLU A 121 22.74 79.66 65.45
N VAL A 122 24.05 79.72 65.22
CA VAL A 122 24.97 80.70 65.81
C VAL A 122 25.89 81.28 64.73
N LYS A 123 26.33 82.52 64.92
CA LYS A 123 27.31 83.14 64.01
C LYS A 123 28.71 82.66 64.31
N PHE A 124 29.58 82.70 63.31
CA PHE A 124 30.99 82.34 63.43
C PHE A 124 31.70 83.05 64.60
N GLU A 125 31.51 84.38 64.72
CA GLU A 125 32.14 85.17 65.79
C GLU A 125 31.63 84.81 67.20
N ASP A 126 30.39 84.32 67.31
CA ASP A 126 29.73 83.99 68.58
C ASP A 126 30.16 82.61 69.13
N LEU A 127 30.89 81.82 68.34
CA LEU A 127 31.42 80.51 68.73
C LEU A 127 32.65 80.59 69.62
N LYS A 128 33.35 81.73 69.62
CA LYS A 128 34.60 81.92 70.35
C LYS A 128 34.44 81.67 71.86
N GLY A 129 35.21 80.73 72.40
CA GLY A 129 35.22 80.33 73.81
C GLY A 129 33.97 79.54 74.26
N LYS A 130 33.10 79.13 73.33
CA LYS A 130 31.91 78.33 73.65
C LYS A 130 32.26 76.86 73.82
N SER A 131 31.42 76.15 74.56
CA SER A 131 31.49 74.70 74.74
C SER A 131 30.08 74.13 74.58
N GLY A 132 29.94 72.95 73.97
CA GLY A 132 28.65 72.32 73.66
C GLY A 132 28.77 71.38 72.47
N HIS A 133 27.62 70.96 71.93
CA HIS A 133 27.57 70.14 70.71
C HIS A 133 27.46 71.04 69.48
N LEU A 134 28.49 71.04 68.64
CA LEU A 134 28.59 71.87 67.43
C LEU A 134 28.27 71.03 66.19
N LYS A 135 27.33 71.52 65.38
CA LYS A 135 27.07 71.06 64.03
C LYS A 135 27.49 72.13 63.02
N VAL A 136 28.31 71.76 62.05
CA VAL A 136 28.72 72.58 60.92
C VAL A 136 28.11 72.01 59.64
N VAL A 137 27.36 72.82 58.91
CA VAL A 137 26.72 72.42 57.65
C VAL A 137 27.32 73.26 56.54
N THR A 138 28.03 72.59 55.61
CA THR A 138 28.53 73.19 54.37
C THR A 138 27.61 72.76 53.23
N GLU A 139 27.00 73.71 52.53
CA GLU A 139 26.06 73.47 51.44
C GLU A 139 26.56 74.18 50.18
N ALA A 140 26.58 73.48 49.05
CA ALA A 140 26.99 73.98 47.74
C ALA A 140 25.81 73.97 46.79
N VAL A 141 25.50 75.10 46.16
CA VAL A 141 24.39 75.25 45.21
C VAL A 141 24.95 75.62 43.85
N ASN A 142 24.64 74.82 42.83
CA ASN A 142 25.09 75.06 41.46
C ASN A 142 24.11 75.98 40.72
N ASN A 143 24.60 77.11 40.25
CA ASN A 143 23.79 78.12 39.56
C ASN A 143 23.96 78.08 38.03
N THR A 144 24.73 77.13 37.52
CA THR A 144 25.04 77.04 36.09
C THR A 144 24.29 75.87 35.47
N GLU A 145 23.18 76.15 34.79
CA GLU A 145 22.35 75.16 34.07
C GLU A 145 22.07 75.59 32.62
N GLU A 146 21.93 74.61 31.72
CA GLU A 146 21.43 74.78 30.36
C GLU A 146 20.30 73.80 30.06
N THR A 147 19.47 74.11 29.07
CA THR A 147 18.49 73.15 28.54
C THR A 147 19.08 72.45 27.32
N ALA A 148 19.16 71.12 27.37
CA ALA A 148 19.68 70.28 26.30
C ALA A 148 18.67 69.22 25.86
N LYS A 149 18.88 68.68 24.65
CA LYS A 149 18.13 67.53 24.15
C LYS A 149 18.77 66.26 24.67
N VAL A 150 18.03 65.53 25.52
CA VAL A 150 18.41 64.21 26.04
C VAL A 150 17.33 63.24 25.55
N ASP A 151 17.71 62.27 24.71
CA ASP A 151 16.77 61.37 24.02
C ASP A 151 15.63 62.15 23.31
N GLY A 152 15.99 63.25 22.63
CA GLY A 152 15.05 64.12 21.91
C GLY A 152 14.11 64.97 22.78
N LYS A 153 14.14 64.81 24.11
CA LYS A 153 13.34 65.59 25.07
C LYS A 153 14.15 66.75 25.64
N ASP A 154 13.49 67.88 25.94
CA ASP A 154 14.14 69.02 26.60
C ASP A 154 14.35 68.69 28.08
N ARG A 155 15.61 68.69 28.52
CA ARG A 155 16.01 68.43 29.91
C ARG A 155 16.97 69.52 30.39
N LYS A 156 16.83 69.92 31.65
CA LYS A 156 17.80 70.80 32.31
C LYS A 156 19.03 70.00 32.71
N VAL A 157 20.21 70.49 32.36
CA VAL A 157 21.51 69.90 32.69
C VAL A 157 22.34 70.97 33.40
N PHE A 158 22.82 70.65 34.60
CA PHE A 158 23.74 71.45 35.38
C PHE A 158 25.19 71.24 34.92
N SER A 159 25.97 72.32 34.92
CA SER A 159 27.41 72.30 34.66
C SER A 159 28.11 71.48 35.73
N PRO A 160 29.08 70.61 35.39
CA PRO A 160 29.59 69.66 36.37
C PRO A 160 30.69 70.27 37.24
N TYR A 161 30.34 70.67 38.47
CA TYR A 161 31.31 71.17 39.45
C TYR A 161 31.56 70.15 40.57
N VAL A 162 32.81 70.08 41.00
CA VAL A 162 33.24 69.41 42.22
C VAL A 162 33.67 70.45 43.24
N VAL A 163 33.18 70.30 44.46
CA VAL A 163 33.44 71.18 45.58
C VAL A 163 34.15 70.35 46.66
N VAL A 164 35.44 70.59 46.85
CA VAL A 164 36.23 69.96 47.90
C VAL A 164 36.30 70.92 49.07
N THR A 165 35.71 70.56 50.20
CA THR A 165 35.68 71.39 51.41
C THR A 165 36.55 70.78 52.50
N GLU A 166 37.27 71.62 53.23
CA GLU A 166 38.18 71.25 54.31
C GLU A 166 37.99 72.17 55.52
N ILE A 167 37.89 71.57 56.70
CA ILE A 167 37.87 72.28 57.98
C ILE A 167 38.91 71.64 58.90
N THR A 168 39.80 72.47 59.44
CA THR A 168 40.80 72.03 60.42
C THR A 168 40.38 72.43 61.82
N PHE A 169 40.41 71.50 62.76
CA PHE A 169 40.10 71.72 64.18
C PHE A 169 41.32 71.47 65.05
N ASP A 170 41.45 72.17 66.18
CA ASP A 170 42.45 71.86 67.21
C ASP A 170 41.99 70.64 68.02
N ASP A 171 42.81 69.60 68.07
CA ASP A 171 42.54 68.33 68.77
C ASP A 171 42.30 68.52 70.27
N ASP A 172 42.86 69.58 70.88
CA ASP A 172 42.64 69.90 72.30
C ASP A 172 41.25 70.53 72.56
N GLN A 173 40.56 71.00 71.51
CA GLN A 173 39.27 71.71 71.60
C GLN A 173 38.06 70.91 71.13
N VAL A 174 38.25 69.85 70.34
CA VAL A 174 37.15 69.07 69.74
C VAL A 174 37.25 67.58 70.08
N SER A 175 36.10 66.92 70.22
CA SER A 175 36.00 65.47 70.43
C SER A 175 34.75 64.91 69.75
N ASN A 176 34.71 63.59 69.54
CA ASN A 176 33.57 62.89 68.92
C ASN A 176 33.16 63.45 67.55
N ILE A 177 34.12 63.72 66.65
CA ILE A 177 33.81 64.20 65.30
C ILE A 177 33.12 63.09 64.50
N ASP A 178 31.88 63.33 64.10
CA ASP A 178 31.15 62.61 63.06
C ASP A 178 31.06 63.51 61.83
N ALA A 179 31.66 63.07 60.72
CA ALA A 179 31.71 63.84 59.48
C ALA A 179 30.74 63.32 58.40
N GLY A 180 29.86 62.37 58.73
CA GLY A 180 28.98 61.74 57.75
C GLY A 180 29.76 61.14 56.58
N ASP A 181 29.58 61.72 55.38
CA ASP A 181 30.28 61.33 54.14
C ASP A 181 31.68 61.96 53.97
N GLY A 182 32.10 62.80 54.92
CA GLY A 182 33.43 63.40 54.98
C GLY A 182 34.47 62.48 55.63
N LYS A 183 35.75 62.72 55.33
CA LYS A 183 36.88 61.99 55.88
C LYS A 183 37.56 62.80 56.98
N VAL A 184 37.68 62.19 58.15
CA VAL A 184 38.45 62.76 59.28
C VAL A 184 39.88 62.22 59.25
N VAL A 185 40.86 63.12 59.33
CA VAL A 185 42.29 62.80 59.37
C VAL A 185 42.92 63.53 60.55
N LYS A 186 43.67 62.81 61.38
CA LYS A 186 44.43 63.41 62.50
C LYS A 186 45.88 63.64 62.09
N ASP A 187 46.33 64.89 62.17
CA ASP A 187 47.71 65.30 61.92
C ASP A 187 48.28 66.09 63.10
N GLY A 188 49.10 65.44 63.93
CA GLY A 188 49.66 66.02 65.14
C GLY A 188 48.57 66.48 66.13
N LYS A 189 48.46 67.79 66.31
CA LYS A 189 47.46 68.47 67.17
C LYS A 189 46.23 68.97 66.40
N ASN A 190 46.09 68.60 65.13
CA ASN A 190 44.97 69.00 64.29
C ASN A 190 44.11 67.80 63.90
N GLN A 191 42.79 68.00 63.87
CA GLN A 191 41.85 67.09 63.20
C GLN A 191 41.30 67.79 61.97
N ILE A 192 41.60 67.25 60.79
CA ILE A 192 41.19 67.78 59.49
C ILE A 192 40.00 66.97 59.02
N VAL A 193 38.89 67.64 58.70
CA VAL A 193 37.73 67.02 58.06
C VAL A 193 37.66 67.52 56.63
N SER A 194 37.61 66.61 55.66
CA SER A 194 37.48 66.94 54.25
C SER A 194 36.32 66.19 53.60
N GLY A 195 35.52 66.87 52.79
CA GLY A 195 34.40 66.29 52.04
C GLY A 195 34.40 66.73 50.58
N VAL A 196 33.73 65.94 49.75
CA VAL A 196 33.52 66.23 48.32
C VAL A 196 32.03 66.35 48.07
N LEU A 197 31.62 67.49 47.49
CA LEU A 197 30.26 67.76 47.06
C LEU A 197 30.24 67.90 45.53
N THR A 198 29.12 67.50 44.92
CA THR A 198 28.89 67.48 43.47
C THR A 198 27.51 68.10 43.17
N PRO A 199 27.35 69.41 43.38
CA PRO A 199 26.05 70.07 43.25
C PRO A 199 25.56 70.05 41.79
N GLY A 200 24.29 69.68 41.57
CA GLY A 200 23.68 69.56 40.24
C GLY A 200 23.84 68.18 39.58
N LEU A 201 24.77 67.33 40.03
CA LEU A 201 24.98 66.00 39.41
C LEU A 201 23.83 65.04 39.69
N ARG A 202 23.19 65.13 40.86
CA ARG A 202 22.04 64.28 41.19
C ARG A 202 20.89 64.53 40.23
N GLU A 203 20.61 65.80 39.98
CA GLU A 203 19.55 66.30 39.11
C GLU A 203 19.77 65.89 37.65
N ASN A 204 21.03 65.96 37.19
CA ASN A 204 21.41 65.55 35.84
C ASN A 204 20.98 64.10 35.55
N PHE A 205 21.15 63.19 36.52
CA PHE A 205 20.88 61.76 36.35
C PHE A 205 19.56 61.28 36.98
N ASP A 206 18.71 62.17 37.47
CA ASP A 206 17.43 61.82 38.09
C ASP A 206 16.49 61.11 37.10
N GLY A 207 15.85 60.03 37.55
CA GLY A 207 15.04 59.17 36.68
C GLY A 207 15.81 58.30 35.68
N ILE A 208 17.14 58.40 35.60
CA ILE A 208 18.00 57.59 34.73
C ILE A 208 18.84 56.61 35.56
N LEU A 209 19.47 57.10 36.63
CA LEU A 209 20.18 56.26 37.58
C LEU A 209 19.27 55.86 38.76
N GLY A 210 19.50 54.66 39.29
CA GLY A 210 18.84 54.21 40.52
C GLY A 210 19.18 55.11 41.71
N ASN A 211 18.24 55.25 42.64
CA ASN A 211 18.36 56.11 43.82
C ASN A 211 19.63 55.80 44.66
N ASP A 212 20.05 54.54 44.73
CA ASP A 212 21.25 54.10 45.42
C ASP A 212 22.55 54.70 44.84
N LYS A 213 22.57 54.95 43.53
CA LYS A 213 23.69 55.63 42.85
C LYS A 213 23.58 57.14 43.00
N LEU A 214 22.38 57.70 42.86
CA LEU A 214 22.11 59.14 43.01
C LEU A 214 22.43 59.66 44.41
N ASP A 215 22.28 58.83 45.45
CA ASP A 215 22.58 59.20 46.83
C ASP A 215 24.07 59.49 47.07
N LYS A 216 24.96 59.12 46.15
CA LYS A 216 26.40 59.46 46.21
C LYS A 216 26.71 60.88 45.76
N PHE A 217 25.81 61.51 44.98
CA PHE A 217 25.96 62.89 44.57
C PHE A 217 25.38 63.79 45.67
N LYS A 218 26.26 64.35 46.50
CA LYS A 218 25.89 65.21 47.63
C LYS A 218 26.10 66.67 47.29
N ASP A 219 25.16 67.50 47.69
CA ASP A 219 25.21 68.96 47.65
C ASP A 219 25.59 69.58 49.00
N LYS A 220 25.51 68.80 50.09
CA LYS A 220 25.84 69.23 51.45
C LYS A 220 26.71 68.23 52.23
N MET A 221 27.52 68.76 53.15
CA MET A 221 28.30 68.04 54.15
C MET A 221 27.89 68.53 55.54
N GLU A 222 27.69 67.59 56.47
CA GLU A 222 27.35 67.89 57.86
C GLU A 222 28.43 67.29 58.77
N ILE A 223 29.01 68.10 59.65
CA ILE A 223 29.99 67.68 60.64
C ILE A 223 29.42 67.98 62.01
N GLU A 224 29.34 66.96 62.87
CA GLU A 224 28.90 67.07 64.25
C GLU A 224 30.07 66.73 65.19
N MET A 225 30.25 67.51 66.25
CA MET A 225 31.34 67.31 67.21
C MET A 225 31.02 67.94 68.56
N ASP A 226 31.68 67.49 69.62
CA ASP A 226 31.65 68.16 70.91
C ASP A 226 32.84 69.13 71.02
N VAL A 227 32.57 70.39 71.36
CA VAL A 227 33.57 71.44 71.44
C VAL A 227 33.76 71.97 72.87
N LYS A 228 34.98 72.38 73.21
CA LYS A 228 35.34 72.96 74.52
C LYS A 228 36.30 74.14 74.34
N ASP A 229 35.94 75.28 74.92
CA ASP A 229 36.67 76.55 74.80
C ASP A 229 37.06 76.84 73.33
N TYR A 230 36.08 76.69 72.44
CA TYR A 230 36.29 76.54 71.02
C TYR A 230 36.78 77.83 70.35
N GLU A 231 37.84 77.74 69.55
CA GLU A 231 38.22 78.80 68.63
C GLU A 231 37.71 78.43 67.23
N PRO A 232 36.74 79.17 66.66
CA PRO A 232 36.16 78.83 65.38
C PRO A 232 37.20 78.93 64.27
N THR A 233 37.27 77.88 63.45
CA THR A 233 38.22 77.77 62.35
C THR A 233 37.53 77.99 61.01
N GLU A 234 38.27 78.59 60.09
CA GLU A 234 37.77 78.97 58.77
C GLU A 234 37.56 77.72 57.91
N VAL A 235 36.49 77.70 57.12
CA VAL A 235 36.25 76.66 56.12
C VAL A 235 36.97 77.04 54.84
N TYR A 236 37.75 76.11 54.29
CA TYR A 236 38.39 76.26 52.99
C TYR A 236 37.69 75.38 51.98
N THR A 237 37.34 75.93 50.83
CA THR A 237 36.64 75.19 49.78
C THR A 237 37.32 75.42 48.43
N VAL A 238 37.49 74.36 47.65
CA VAL A 238 37.95 74.40 46.26
C VAL A 238 36.82 73.96 45.35
N ILE A 239 36.40 74.84 44.45
CA ILE A 239 35.35 74.58 43.45
C ILE A 239 36.03 74.48 42.09
N THR A 240 35.80 73.39 41.36
CA THR A 240 36.39 73.18 40.03
C THR A 240 35.53 72.30 39.15
N ASN A 241 35.50 72.58 37.85
CA ASN A 241 34.95 71.68 36.82
C ASN A 241 36.04 71.05 35.94
N GLU A 242 37.32 71.22 36.31
CA GLU A 242 38.47 70.76 35.51
C GLU A 242 38.41 69.25 35.19
N LEU A 243 37.81 68.45 36.07
CA LEU A 243 37.66 67.00 35.91
C LEU A 243 36.76 66.58 34.74
N PHE A 244 35.94 67.50 34.22
CA PHE A 244 34.93 67.20 33.20
C PHE A 244 35.24 67.85 31.84
N GLN A 245 36.41 68.46 31.69
CA GLN A 245 36.82 69.12 30.45
C GLN A 245 37.54 68.16 29.48
N GLU A 246 37.80 66.90 29.86
CA GLU A 246 38.46 65.90 29.01
C GLU A 246 37.50 65.24 28.01
N ASP A 247 37.92 65.11 26.74
CA ASP A 247 37.19 64.43 25.65
C ASP A 247 37.30 62.89 25.75
N THR A 248 36.85 62.30 26.86
CA THR A 248 36.81 60.83 26.95
C THR A 248 35.78 60.30 25.93
N SER A 249 36.19 59.50 24.95
CA SER A 249 35.34 59.15 23.79
C SER A 249 34.10 58.32 24.18
N LEU A 250 32.94 58.97 24.21
CA LEU A 250 31.63 58.35 24.46
C LEU A 250 31.04 57.64 23.23
N SER A 251 31.75 57.61 22.10
CA SER A 251 31.34 56.96 20.84
C SER A 251 31.20 55.44 20.91
N SER A 252 31.90 54.77 21.83
CA SER A 252 31.78 53.31 22.03
C SER A 252 30.39 52.86 22.52
N LEU A 253 29.57 53.80 23.02
CA LEU A 253 28.18 53.53 23.41
C LEU A 253 27.25 53.46 22.19
N ASP A 254 27.58 54.15 21.09
CA ASP A 254 26.79 54.11 19.84
C ASP A 254 26.93 52.74 19.17
N ASP A 255 28.17 52.23 19.05
CA ASP A 255 28.44 50.89 18.50
C ASP A 255 27.74 49.78 19.29
N LEU A 256 27.61 49.96 20.61
CA LEU A 256 26.90 49.02 21.47
C LEU A 256 25.38 49.06 21.23
N SER A 257 24.80 50.26 21.11
CA SER A 257 23.38 50.43 20.80
C SER A 257 23.03 49.81 19.45
N ASP A 258 23.78 50.17 18.40
CA ASP A 258 23.59 49.64 17.04
C ASP A 258 23.72 48.11 17.00
N GLY A 259 24.69 47.56 17.75
CA GLY A 259 24.88 46.11 17.87
C GLY A 259 23.68 45.40 18.51
N VAL A 260 23.05 46.01 19.52
CA VAL A 260 21.87 45.47 20.20
C VAL A 260 20.62 45.59 19.34
N ASP A 261 20.45 46.68 18.59
CA ASP A 261 19.36 46.83 17.62
C ASP A 261 19.46 45.80 16.49
N GLN A 262 20.67 45.58 15.96
CA GLN A 262 20.91 44.54 14.96
C GLN A 262 20.62 43.14 15.51
N LEU A 263 21.01 42.86 16.75
CA LEU A 263 20.70 41.60 17.44
C LEU A 263 19.18 41.40 17.58
N THR A 264 18.45 42.46 17.95
CA THR A 264 16.98 42.45 18.07
C THR A 264 16.32 42.12 16.74
N SER A 265 16.68 42.84 15.67
CA SER A 265 16.14 42.60 14.32
C SER A 265 16.41 41.18 13.82
N ASN A 266 17.60 40.64 14.09
CA ASN A 266 17.93 39.27 13.70
C ASN A 266 17.15 38.23 14.52
N ALA A 267 16.88 38.51 15.80
CA ALA A 267 16.06 37.65 16.64
C ALA A 267 14.59 37.63 16.21
N ASP A 268 14.02 38.78 15.79
CA ASP A 268 12.68 38.84 15.19
C ASP A 268 12.60 37.92 13.96
N LYS A 269 13.53 38.08 13.01
CA LYS A 269 13.60 37.25 11.81
C LYS A 269 13.72 35.76 12.14
N LEU A 270 14.49 35.41 13.17
CA LEU A 270 14.66 34.03 13.60
C LEU A 270 13.38 33.45 14.21
N VAL A 271 12.64 34.23 15.01
CA VAL A 271 11.32 33.83 15.55
C VAL A 271 10.28 33.68 14.44
N ASP A 272 10.27 34.58 13.46
CA ASP A 272 9.36 34.48 12.31
C ASP A 272 9.66 33.24 11.46
N ALA A 273 10.93 32.99 11.15
CA ALA A 273 11.35 31.80 10.42
C ALA A 273 11.03 30.51 11.20
N SER A 274 11.20 30.52 12.53
CA SER A 274 10.81 29.42 13.41
C SER A 274 9.30 29.14 13.33
N SER A 275 8.49 30.19 13.30
CA SER A 275 7.03 30.10 13.17
C SER A 275 6.62 29.45 11.84
N GLN A 276 7.22 29.88 10.73
CA GLN A 276 6.97 29.30 9.41
C GLN A 276 7.37 27.82 9.35
N LEU A 277 8.52 27.46 9.94
CA LEU A 277 8.95 26.07 10.00
C LEU A 277 8.03 25.23 10.89
N LYS A 278 7.48 25.77 11.99
CA LYS A 278 6.47 25.12 12.83
C LYS A 278 5.21 24.79 12.03
N GLU A 279 4.68 25.76 11.28
CA GLU A 279 3.49 25.58 10.44
C GLU A 279 3.71 24.55 9.32
N GLY A 280 4.87 24.62 8.65
CA GLY A 280 5.27 23.63 7.65
C GLY A 280 5.39 22.22 8.23
N SER A 281 5.97 22.11 9.44
CA SER A 281 6.12 20.84 10.17
C SER A 281 4.77 20.24 10.58
N GLN A 282 3.84 21.06 11.04
CA GLN A 282 2.47 20.64 11.35
C GLN A 282 1.72 20.17 10.10
N SER A 283 1.88 20.87 8.98
CA SER A 283 1.28 20.50 7.70
C SER A 283 1.83 19.16 7.19
N LEU A 284 3.15 18.94 7.28
CA LEU A 284 3.78 17.66 6.95
C LEU A 284 3.27 16.54 7.87
N ASN A 285 3.18 16.78 9.18
CA ASN A 285 2.65 15.81 10.15
C ASN A 285 1.19 15.41 9.83
N GLN A 286 0.34 16.37 9.46
CA GLN A 286 -1.02 16.08 9.01
C GLN A 286 -1.03 15.23 7.72
N GLY A 287 -0.14 15.52 6.77
CA GLY A 287 0.05 14.72 5.56
C GLY A 287 0.46 13.28 5.87
N ILE A 288 1.41 13.09 6.79
CA ILE A 288 1.82 11.78 7.29
C ILE A 288 0.65 11.07 8.01
N GLY A 289 -0.18 11.80 8.76
CA GLY A 289 -1.40 11.26 9.35
C GLY A 289 -2.38 10.72 8.31
N LYS A 290 -2.60 11.47 7.21
CA LYS A 290 -3.41 11.00 6.09
C LYS A 290 -2.82 9.75 5.42
N LEU A 291 -1.50 9.69 5.25
CA LEU A 291 -0.80 8.52 4.74
C LEU A 291 -1.02 7.30 5.66
N SER A 292 -0.84 7.46 6.97
CA SER A 292 -1.07 6.40 7.97
C SER A 292 -2.50 5.86 7.92
N ASN A 293 -3.50 6.74 7.86
CA ASN A 293 -4.90 6.32 7.75
C ASN A 293 -5.18 5.64 6.40
N GLY A 294 -4.53 6.08 5.33
CA GLY A 294 -4.63 5.47 4.01
C GLY A 294 -4.06 4.06 3.95
N THR A 295 -2.90 3.83 4.59
CA THR A 295 -2.28 2.51 4.66
C THR A 295 -3.03 1.56 5.58
N GLU A 296 -3.71 2.06 6.62
CA GLU A 296 -4.64 1.26 7.43
C GLU A 296 -5.82 0.76 6.61
N ARG A 297 -6.50 1.63 5.85
CA ARG A 297 -7.58 1.24 4.94
C ARG A 297 -7.11 0.25 3.87
N LEU A 298 -5.89 0.42 3.35
CA LEU A 298 -5.30 -0.51 2.40
C LEU A 298 -5.06 -1.89 3.03
N ALA A 299 -4.60 -1.94 4.29
CA ALA A 299 -4.43 -3.18 5.03
C ALA A 299 -5.77 -3.91 5.25
N ASP A 300 -6.83 -3.19 5.62
CA ASP A 300 -8.16 -3.76 5.77
C ASP A 300 -8.68 -4.33 4.43
N GLY A 301 -8.53 -3.59 3.33
CA GLY A 301 -8.92 -4.06 2.00
C GLY A 301 -8.12 -5.27 1.54
N SER A 302 -6.81 -5.30 1.79
CA SER A 302 -5.97 -6.46 1.51
C SER A 302 -6.37 -7.70 2.31
N ALA A 303 -6.72 -7.54 3.59
CA ALA A 303 -7.21 -8.64 4.43
C ALA A 303 -8.57 -9.16 3.94
N GLN A 304 -9.46 -8.29 3.48
CA GLN A 304 -10.73 -8.68 2.86
C GLN A 304 -10.50 -9.46 1.57
N LEU A 305 -9.58 -9.02 0.70
CA LEU A 305 -9.19 -9.73 -0.52
C LEU A 305 -8.63 -11.12 -0.21
N GLN A 306 -7.73 -11.22 0.77
CA GLN A 306 -7.17 -12.50 1.24
C GLN A 306 -8.27 -13.45 1.73
N ASN A 307 -9.22 -12.95 2.53
CA ASN A 307 -10.34 -13.75 3.00
C ASN A 307 -11.27 -14.21 1.87
N GLY A 308 -11.61 -13.33 0.92
CA GLY A 308 -12.41 -13.67 -0.25
C GLY A 308 -11.72 -14.73 -1.12
N PHE A 309 -10.41 -14.59 -1.32
CA PHE A 309 -9.63 -15.57 -2.05
C PHE A 309 -9.52 -16.91 -1.33
N ASN A 310 -9.40 -16.93 0.01
CA ASN A 310 -9.40 -18.18 0.77
C ASN A 310 -10.73 -18.95 0.63
N GLN A 311 -11.86 -18.23 0.55
CA GLN A 311 -13.16 -18.85 0.26
C GLN A 311 -13.19 -19.44 -1.16
N LEU A 312 -12.71 -18.70 -2.15
CA LEU A 312 -12.58 -19.17 -3.54
C LEU A 312 -11.69 -20.41 -3.64
N SER A 313 -10.49 -20.34 -3.08
CA SER A 313 -9.52 -21.45 -3.01
C SER A 313 -10.12 -22.69 -2.38
N SER A 314 -10.86 -22.54 -1.27
CA SER A 314 -11.55 -23.66 -0.62
C SER A 314 -12.59 -24.30 -1.53
N ALA A 315 -13.36 -23.52 -2.29
CA ALA A 315 -14.32 -24.04 -3.27
C ALA A 315 -13.64 -24.84 -4.38
N PHE A 316 -12.53 -24.33 -4.94
CA PHE A 316 -11.76 -25.00 -5.99
C PHE A 316 -10.96 -26.21 -5.48
N SER A 317 -10.57 -26.24 -4.21
CA SER A 317 -9.73 -27.30 -3.64
C SER A 317 -10.31 -28.71 -3.77
N THR A 318 -11.65 -28.82 -3.76
CA THR A 318 -12.37 -30.09 -3.88
C THR A 318 -12.59 -30.55 -5.32
N LEU A 319 -12.40 -29.66 -6.29
CA LEU A 319 -12.75 -29.87 -7.69
C LEU A 319 -11.88 -30.96 -8.35
N PRO A 320 -10.53 -31.01 -8.16
CA PRO A 320 -9.71 -32.09 -8.70
C PRO A 320 -10.12 -33.50 -8.25
N GLY A 321 -10.41 -33.67 -6.96
CA GLY A 321 -10.86 -34.96 -6.40
C GLY A 321 -12.19 -35.42 -6.97
N LYS A 322 -13.01 -34.49 -7.45
CA LYS A 322 -14.32 -34.73 -8.05
C LYS A 322 -14.28 -34.92 -9.57
N ILE A 323 -13.24 -34.44 -10.26
CA ILE A 323 -13.07 -34.57 -11.72
C ILE A 323 -12.43 -35.90 -12.11
N LYS A 324 -11.44 -36.38 -11.34
CA LYS A 324 -10.76 -37.66 -11.64
C LYS A 324 -11.71 -38.87 -11.77
N PRO A 325 -12.75 -39.03 -10.92
CA PRO A 325 -13.74 -40.09 -11.10
C PRO A 325 -14.53 -39.97 -12.41
N ILE A 326 -14.86 -38.75 -12.85
CA ILE A 326 -15.56 -38.52 -14.13
C ILE A 326 -14.68 -38.98 -15.30
N GLN A 327 -13.41 -38.58 -15.32
CA GLN A 327 -12.46 -39.02 -16.36
C GLN A 327 -12.31 -40.54 -16.40
N SER A 328 -12.26 -41.17 -15.22
CA SER A 328 -12.21 -42.63 -15.11
C SER A 328 -13.49 -43.29 -15.67
N ALA A 329 -14.66 -42.73 -15.34
CA ALA A 329 -15.94 -43.20 -15.87
C ALA A 329 -16.05 -43.02 -17.39
N VAL A 330 -15.58 -41.90 -17.95
CA VAL A 330 -15.52 -41.66 -19.42
C VAL A 330 -14.67 -42.73 -20.10
N SER A 331 -13.47 -42.99 -19.57
CA SER A 331 -12.57 -44.01 -20.11
C SER A 331 -13.18 -45.42 -20.06
N GLN A 332 -13.87 -45.75 -18.97
CA GLN A 332 -14.60 -47.01 -18.83
C GLN A 332 -15.77 -47.11 -19.83
N LEU A 333 -16.54 -46.04 -20.03
CA LEU A 333 -17.63 -46.00 -21.02
C LEU A 333 -17.12 -46.15 -22.46
N ASN A 334 -16.03 -45.46 -22.82
CA ASN A 334 -15.38 -45.61 -24.13
C ASN A 334 -14.89 -47.05 -24.37
N THR A 335 -14.29 -47.66 -23.35
CA THR A 335 -13.85 -49.06 -23.41
C THR A 335 -15.03 -50.00 -23.59
N GLY A 336 -16.12 -49.78 -22.83
CA GLY A 336 -17.36 -50.55 -22.94
C GLY A 336 -18.01 -50.43 -24.32
N SER A 337 -18.11 -49.20 -24.84
CA SER A 337 -18.66 -48.91 -26.17
C SER A 337 -17.84 -49.55 -27.29
N SER A 338 -16.51 -49.53 -27.20
CA SER A 338 -15.63 -50.20 -28.16
C SER A 338 -15.84 -51.72 -28.15
N LYS A 339 -15.98 -52.34 -26.98
CA LYS A 339 -16.30 -53.76 -26.84
C LYS A 339 -17.68 -54.08 -27.44
N LEU A 340 -18.68 -53.25 -27.19
CA LEU A 340 -20.01 -53.38 -27.76
C LEU A 340 -19.98 -53.29 -29.28
N ASN A 341 -19.33 -52.28 -29.86
CA ASN A 341 -19.24 -52.09 -31.31
C ASN A 341 -18.56 -53.29 -31.99
N ASN A 342 -17.49 -53.81 -31.38
CA ASN A 342 -16.86 -55.05 -31.84
C ASN A 342 -17.81 -56.26 -31.78
N GLY A 343 -18.59 -56.38 -30.71
CA GLY A 343 -19.62 -57.42 -30.58
C GLY A 343 -20.71 -57.32 -31.64
N VAL A 344 -21.22 -56.11 -31.92
CA VAL A 344 -22.20 -55.84 -32.98
C VAL A 344 -21.64 -56.19 -34.37
N ASN A 345 -20.36 -55.88 -34.63
CA ASN A 345 -19.70 -56.26 -35.89
C ASN A 345 -19.56 -57.78 -36.05
N GLN A 346 -19.18 -58.50 -34.99
CA GLN A 346 -19.13 -59.97 -35.02
C GLN A 346 -20.52 -60.58 -35.26
N TYR A 347 -21.53 -60.02 -34.59
CA TYR A 347 -22.92 -60.43 -34.73
C TYR A 347 -23.46 -60.23 -36.17
N THR A 348 -23.28 -59.03 -36.74
CA THR A 348 -23.75 -58.70 -38.11
C THR A 348 -23.07 -59.55 -39.18
N GLN A 349 -21.81 -59.93 -38.98
CA GLN A 349 -21.11 -60.91 -39.83
C GLN A 349 -21.78 -62.29 -39.76
N GLY A 350 -22.22 -62.71 -38.57
CA GLY A 350 -22.99 -63.94 -38.37
C GLY A 350 -24.32 -63.93 -39.13
N VAL A 351 -25.09 -62.83 -39.03
CA VAL A 351 -26.34 -62.63 -39.78
C VAL A 351 -26.10 -62.69 -41.29
N SER A 352 -25.05 -62.02 -41.78
CA SER A 352 -24.67 -62.05 -43.20
C SER A 352 -24.37 -63.46 -43.70
N LYS A 353 -23.70 -64.28 -42.89
CA LYS A 353 -23.41 -65.69 -43.21
C LYS A 353 -24.69 -66.53 -43.28
N ILE A 354 -25.64 -66.30 -42.38
CA ILE A 354 -26.95 -66.96 -42.38
C ILE A 354 -27.76 -66.56 -43.62
N ASN A 355 -27.79 -65.28 -43.98
CA ASN A 355 -28.45 -64.79 -45.20
C ASN A 355 -27.89 -65.48 -46.46
N SER A 356 -26.57 -65.65 -46.56
CA SER A 356 -25.94 -66.38 -47.67
C SER A 356 -26.38 -67.85 -47.76
N ASN A 357 -26.55 -68.52 -46.62
CA ASN A 357 -27.02 -69.90 -46.57
C ASN A 357 -28.53 -70.02 -46.88
N MET A 358 -29.33 -69.02 -46.52
CA MET A 358 -30.77 -68.98 -46.83
C MET A 358 -31.07 -68.96 -48.33
N THR A 359 -30.24 -68.29 -49.14
CA THR A 359 -30.39 -68.33 -50.60
C THR A 359 -30.24 -69.76 -51.15
N LYS A 360 -29.29 -70.52 -50.60
CA LYS A 360 -29.08 -71.93 -50.99
C LYS A 360 -30.24 -72.81 -50.51
N LEU A 361 -30.74 -72.56 -49.30
CA LEU A 361 -31.89 -73.29 -48.75
C LEU A 361 -33.16 -73.07 -49.57
N ASN A 362 -33.47 -71.82 -49.93
CA ASN A 362 -34.59 -71.47 -50.81
C ASN A 362 -34.52 -72.21 -52.15
N LYS A 363 -33.34 -72.22 -52.78
CA LYS A 363 -33.13 -72.94 -54.03
C LYS A 363 -33.36 -74.45 -53.88
N GLY A 364 -32.78 -75.07 -52.83
CA GLY A 364 -32.96 -76.50 -52.57
C GLY A 364 -34.41 -76.89 -52.27
N ALA A 365 -35.16 -76.04 -51.56
CA ALA A 365 -36.58 -76.25 -51.31
C ALA A 365 -37.43 -76.19 -52.60
N GLN A 366 -37.14 -75.24 -53.50
CA GLN A 366 -37.79 -75.13 -54.81
C GLN A 366 -37.47 -76.33 -55.71
N GLU A 367 -36.21 -76.74 -55.79
CA GLU A 367 -35.80 -77.91 -56.56
C GLU A 367 -36.47 -79.19 -56.04
N LEU A 368 -36.57 -79.34 -54.72
CA LEU A 368 -37.26 -80.47 -54.09
C LEU A 368 -38.76 -80.49 -54.39
N GLN A 369 -39.43 -79.33 -54.36
CA GLN A 369 -40.85 -79.23 -54.71
C GLN A 369 -41.09 -79.59 -56.18
N ASN A 370 -40.24 -79.11 -57.08
CA ASN A 370 -40.30 -79.44 -58.51
C ASN A 370 -40.15 -80.96 -58.71
N GLY A 371 -39.13 -81.57 -58.10
CA GLY A 371 -38.92 -83.02 -58.14
C GLY A 371 -40.09 -83.83 -57.54
N ALA A 372 -40.72 -83.33 -56.47
CA ALA A 372 -41.92 -83.96 -55.89
C ALA A 372 -43.12 -83.92 -56.85
N SER A 373 -43.27 -82.84 -57.62
CA SER A 373 -44.34 -82.73 -58.62
C SER A 373 -44.08 -83.65 -59.82
N GLU A 374 -42.86 -83.69 -60.33
CA GLU A 374 -42.46 -84.61 -61.40
C GLU A 374 -42.67 -86.08 -60.99
N LEU A 375 -42.38 -86.42 -59.73
CA LEU A 375 -42.63 -87.74 -59.17
C LEU A 375 -44.13 -88.09 -59.16
N ASP A 376 -44.97 -87.18 -58.66
CA ASP A 376 -46.42 -87.37 -58.60
C ASP A 376 -47.01 -87.58 -60.01
N ASP A 377 -46.52 -86.82 -61.00
CA ASP A 377 -46.90 -86.96 -62.41
C ASP A 377 -46.45 -88.30 -63.00
N GLY A 378 -45.22 -88.75 -62.71
CA GLY A 378 -44.70 -90.06 -63.12
C GLY A 378 -45.53 -91.22 -62.56
N ILE A 379 -45.98 -91.12 -61.30
CA ILE A 379 -46.86 -92.11 -60.67
C ILE A 379 -48.25 -92.08 -61.30
N ALA A 380 -48.78 -90.92 -61.67
CA ALA A 380 -50.05 -90.82 -62.37
C ALA A 380 -49.98 -91.52 -63.74
N GLN A 381 -48.88 -91.34 -64.47
CA GLN A 381 -48.63 -92.06 -65.73
C GLN A 381 -48.52 -93.57 -65.52
N LEU A 382 -47.80 -94.00 -64.47
CA LEU A 382 -47.66 -95.42 -64.13
C LEU A 382 -49.00 -96.07 -63.77
N ASN A 383 -49.83 -95.41 -62.96
CA ASN A 383 -51.19 -95.88 -62.63
C ASN A 383 -52.08 -96.01 -63.88
N LYS A 384 -51.93 -95.10 -64.86
CA LYS A 384 -52.64 -95.20 -66.14
C LYS A 384 -52.17 -96.42 -66.96
N ALA A 385 -50.87 -96.70 -66.94
CA ALA A 385 -50.29 -97.86 -67.63
C ALA A 385 -50.72 -99.19 -66.98
N THR A 386 -50.72 -99.29 -65.64
CA THR A 386 -51.21 -100.48 -64.92
C THR A 386 -52.70 -100.71 -65.15
N GLY A 387 -53.52 -99.64 -65.14
CA GLY A 387 -54.94 -99.71 -65.47
C GLY A 387 -55.21 -100.20 -66.89
N THR A 388 -54.42 -99.71 -67.86
CA THR A 388 -54.48 -100.18 -69.25
C THR A 388 -54.10 -101.65 -69.37
N LEU A 389 -53.03 -102.08 -68.68
CA LEU A 389 -52.58 -103.46 -68.67
C LEU A 389 -53.63 -104.41 -68.05
N ARG A 390 -54.28 -104.00 -66.95
CA ARG A 390 -55.40 -104.74 -66.33
C ARG A 390 -56.54 -104.96 -67.31
N SER A 391 -56.94 -103.90 -68.03
CA SER A 391 -58.00 -103.99 -69.05
C SER A 391 -57.63 -104.98 -70.15
N LYS A 392 -56.40 -104.91 -70.68
CA LYS A 392 -55.92 -105.81 -71.74
C LYS A 392 -55.81 -107.27 -71.28
N THR A 393 -55.31 -107.50 -70.07
CA THR A 393 -55.16 -108.86 -69.51
C THR A 393 -56.51 -109.55 -69.26
N SER A 394 -57.57 -108.76 -69.06
CA SER A 394 -58.94 -109.28 -68.88
C SER A 394 -59.62 -109.67 -70.20
N SER A 395 -59.06 -109.29 -71.35
CA SER A 395 -59.66 -109.48 -72.68
C SER A 395 -58.88 -110.43 -73.61
N ILE A 396 -57.86 -111.13 -73.11
CA ILE A 396 -57.00 -112.01 -73.91
C ILE A 396 -57.77 -113.26 -74.36
N SER A 397 -57.88 -113.46 -75.67
CA SER A 397 -58.64 -114.58 -76.25
C SER A 397 -57.84 -115.46 -77.24
N GLY A 398 -56.59 -115.11 -77.57
CA GLY A 398 -55.74 -115.91 -78.49
C GLY A 398 -54.28 -115.46 -78.60
N ASP A 399 -53.50 -116.13 -79.45
CA ASP A 399 -52.03 -115.98 -79.52
C ASP A 399 -51.53 -114.58 -79.95
N GLN A 400 -52.28 -113.86 -80.81
CA GLN A 400 -51.94 -112.48 -81.20
C GLN A 400 -52.09 -111.46 -80.06
N ASP A 401 -52.88 -111.78 -79.03
CA ASP A 401 -53.03 -110.93 -77.85
C ASP A 401 -51.84 -111.09 -76.88
N MET A 402 -51.10 -112.19 -77.00
CA MET A 402 -49.98 -112.51 -76.10
C MET A 402 -48.75 -111.65 -76.38
N SER A 403 -48.36 -111.47 -77.65
CA SER A 403 -47.24 -110.58 -78.01
C SER A 403 -47.50 -109.14 -77.56
N LYS A 404 -48.74 -108.63 -77.74
CA LYS A 404 -49.15 -107.30 -77.28
C LYS A 404 -49.15 -107.15 -75.75
N LEU A 405 -49.38 -108.25 -75.02
CA LEU A 405 -49.29 -108.28 -73.56
C LEU A 405 -47.82 -108.17 -73.12
N THR A 406 -46.92 -108.94 -73.72
CA THR A 406 -45.48 -108.88 -73.45
C THR A 406 -44.93 -107.47 -73.72
N ASP A 407 -45.33 -106.84 -74.83
CA ASP A 407 -44.95 -105.45 -75.15
C ASP A 407 -45.48 -104.45 -74.11
N SER A 408 -46.71 -104.66 -73.63
CA SER A 408 -47.33 -103.80 -72.61
C SER A 408 -46.64 -103.97 -71.25
N LEU A 409 -46.21 -105.18 -70.90
CA LEU A 409 -45.44 -105.49 -69.69
C LEU A 409 -44.01 -104.94 -69.76
N ALA A 410 -43.35 -105.06 -70.91
CA ALA A 410 -42.03 -104.48 -71.15
C ALA A 410 -42.07 -102.95 -71.09
N SER A 411 -43.10 -102.33 -71.66
CA SER A 411 -43.34 -100.89 -71.57
C SER A 411 -43.60 -100.44 -70.13
N LEU A 412 -44.39 -101.20 -69.38
CA LEU A 412 -44.63 -100.95 -67.95
C LEU A 412 -43.34 -101.06 -67.13
N LYS A 413 -42.53 -102.08 -67.38
CA LYS A 413 -41.20 -102.23 -66.76
C LYS A 413 -40.31 -101.04 -67.08
N SER A 414 -40.22 -100.64 -68.34
CA SER A 414 -39.46 -99.46 -68.74
C SER A 414 -39.97 -98.19 -68.04
N GLY A 415 -41.29 -98.06 -67.89
CA GLY A 415 -41.90 -96.97 -67.13
C GLY A 415 -41.52 -96.98 -65.64
N ILE A 416 -41.54 -98.15 -64.99
CA ILE A 416 -41.11 -98.33 -63.59
C ILE A 416 -39.62 -98.03 -63.43
N ASP A 417 -38.78 -98.47 -64.36
CA ASP A 417 -37.33 -98.24 -64.30
C ASP A 417 -36.97 -96.77 -64.50
N LYS A 418 -37.60 -96.09 -65.49
CA LYS A 418 -37.46 -94.64 -65.69
C LYS A 418 -37.97 -93.86 -64.47
N PHE A 419 -39.08 -94.30 -63.89
CA PHE A 419 -39.62 -93.71 -62.67
C PHE A 419 -38.67 -93.90 -61.47
N GLY A 420 -38.04 -95.06 -61.34
CA GLY A 420 -37.01 -95.29 -60.31
C GLY A 420 -35.79 -94.40 -60.47
N GLN A 421 -35.35 -94.15 -61.71
CA GLN A 421 -34.27 -93.22 -62.00
C GLN A 421 -34.64 -91.77 -61.66
N SER A 422 -35.93 -91.39 -61.75
CA SER A 422 -36.40 -90.05 -61.38
C SER A 422 -36.41 -89.77 -59.87
N ILE A 423 -36.35 -90.80 -59.02
CA ILE A 423 -36.28 -90.66 -57.55
C ILE A 423 -34.88 -90.24 -57.08
N ASP A 424 -33.82 -90.60 -57.82
CA ASP A 424 -32.44 -90.36 -57.42
C ASP A 424 -32.06 -88.87 -57.33
N PRO A 425 -32.42 -88.01 -58.31
CA PRO A 425 -32.25 -86.58 -58.19
C PRO A 425 -32.96 -86.01 -56.96
N MET A 426 -34.19 -86.46 -56.69
CA MET A 426 -34.97 -86.01 -55.55
C MET A 426 -34.32 -86.39 -54.21
N ALA A 427 -33.80 -87.61 -54.09
CA ALA A 427 -33.10 -88.06 -52.89
C ALA A 427 -31.82 -87.25 -52.66
N THR A 428 -31.13 -86.88 -53.75
CA THR A 428 -29.97 -85.98 -53.71
C THR A 428 -30.38 -84.59 -53.22
N SER A 429 -31.45 -83.99 -53.76
CA SER A 429 -31.97 -82.69 -53.32
C SER A 429 -32.41 -82.68 -51.85
N VAL A 430 -33.04 -83.75 -51.35
CA VAL A 430 -33.37 -83.88 -49.91
C VAL A 430 -32.09 -83.93 -49.06
N GLY A 431 -31.07 -84.65 -49.52
CA GLY A 431 -29.77 -84.73 -48.83
C GLY A 431 -29.05 -83.38 -48.76
N GLU A 432 -29.03 -82.63 -49.87
CA GLU A 432 -28.45 -81.29 -49.95
C GLU A 432 -29.23 -80.29 -49.08
N LEU A 433 -30.55 -80.39 -49.05
CA LEU A 433 -31.42 -79.57 -48.21
C LEU A 433 -31.15 -79.81 -46.72
N ASN A 434 -31.05 -81.08 -46.32
CA ASN A 434 -30.73 -81.45 -44.94
C ASN A 434 -29.31 -80.98 -44.53
N ALA A 435 -28.33 -81.11 -45.43
CA ALA A 435 -26.98 -80.57 -45.21
C ALA A 435 -26.99 -79.03 -45.08
N GLY A 436 -27.85 -78.34 -45.83
CA GLY A 436 -28.09 -76.90 -45.72
C GLY A 436 -28.69 -76.51 -44.37
N LEU A 437 -29.71 -77.25 -43.91
CA LEU A 437 -30.37 -77.03 -42.61
C LEU A 437 -29.41 -77.26 -41.43
N ASN A 438 -28.57 -78.30 -41.47
CA ASN A 438 -27.57 -78.55 -40.43
C ASN A 438 -26.54 -77.41 -40.33
N LYS A 439 -26.07 -76.88 -41.48
CA LYS A 439 -25.17 -75.70 -41.50
C LYS A 439 -25.87 -74.45 -40.96
N LEU A 440 -27.17 -74.32 -41.23
CA LEU A 440 -27.99 -73.22 -40.74
C LEU A 440 -28.22 -73.30 -39.23
N GLU A 441 -28.44 -74.50 -38.70
CA GLU A 441 -28.56 -74.77 -37.27
C GLU A 441 -27.28 -74.41 -36.51
N GLU A 442 -26.12 -74.84 -37.01
CA GLU A 442 -24.81 -74.48 -36.42
C GLU A 442 -24.58 -72.96 -36.45
N SER A 443 -24.94 -72.31 -37.56
CA SER A 443 -24.86 -70.85 -37.70
C SER A 443 -25.82 -70.13 -36.75
N SER A 444 -27.04 -70.64 -36.56
CA SER A 444 -28.04 -70.10 -35.63
C SER A 444 -27.62 -70.26 -34.17
N LYS A 445 -27.00 -71.39 -33.80
CA LYS A 445 -26.44 -71.59 -32.46
C LYS A 445 -25.31 -70.60 -32.17
N THR A 446 -24.42 -70.40 -33.13
CA THR A 446 -23.33 -69.41 -33.02
C THR A 446 -23.90 -67.99 -32.89
N LEU A 447 -24.94 -67.67 -33.64
CA LEU A 447 -25.65 -66.40 -33.56
C LEU A 447 -26.25 -66.16 -32.16
N ASN A 448 -26.97 -67.15 -31.61
CA ASN A 448 -27.56 -67.07 -30.27
C ASN A 448 -26.48 -66.82 -29.20
N GLN A 449 -25.36 -67.54 -29.26
CA GLN A 449 -24.23 -67.31 -28.37
C GLN A 449 -23.65 -65.89 -28.50
N GLY A 450 -23.58 -65.37 -29.72
CA GLY A 450 -23.16 -64.00 -30.00
C GLY A 450 -24.11 -62.95 -29.39
N ILE A 451 -25.43 -63.15 -29.55
CA ILE A 451 -26.46 -62.28 -28.99
C ILE A 451 -26.44 -62.33 -27.46
N ASP A 452 -26.31 -63.51 -26.85
CA ASP A 452 -26.25 -63.66 -25.38
C ASP A 452 -25.03 -62.93 -24.80
N LYS A 453 -23.86 -63.09 -25.43
CA LYS A 453 -22.64 -62.39 -25.04
C LYS A 453 -22.78 -60.86 -25.20
N LEU A 454 -23.47 -60.43 -26.25
CA LEU A 454 -23.76 -59.01 -26.49
C LEU A 454 -24.73 -58.44 -25.44
N ASN A 455 -25.76 -59.20 -25.09
CA ASN A 455 -26.75 -58.83 -24.07
C ASN A 455 -26.10 -58.74 -22.68
N GLN A 456 -25.23 -59.70 -22.32
CA GLN A 456 -24.42 -59.62 -21.09
C GLN A 456 -23.48 -58.41 -21.09
N THR A 457 -22.88 -58.07 -22.23
CA THR A 457 -22.00 -56.89 -22.34
C THR A 457 -22.79 -55.60 -22.14
N ALA A 458 -24.01 -55.52 -22.70
CA ALA A 458 -24.90 -54.37 -22.54
C ALA A 458 -25.43 -54.22 -21.10
N GLN A 459 -25.80 -55.32 -20.44
CA GLN A 459 -26.26 -55.31 -19.04
C GLN A 459 -25.16 -54.94 -18.03
N ASN A 460 -23.91 -55.31 -18.32
CA ASN A 460 -22.75 -54.97 -17.48
C ASN A 460 -22.18 -53.57 -17.77
N ALA A 461 -22.79 -52.79 -18.66
CA ALA A 461 -22.39 -51.42 -18.91
C ALA A 461 -22.68 -50.54 -17.67
N PRO A 462 -21.76 -49.64 -17.25
CA PRO A 462 -21.97 -48.80 -16.09
C PRO A 462 -23.24 -47.93 -16.21
N SER A 463 -24.00 -47.84 -15.13
CA SER A 463 -25.14 -46.92 -15.02
C SER A 463 -24.68 -45.47 -15.14
N VAL A 464 -25.15 -44.79 -16.18
CA VAL A 464 -24.81 -43.39 -16.48
C VAL A 464 -25.58 -42.39 -15.61
N GLY A 465 -26.69 -42.82 -14.98
CA GLY A 465 -27.60 -41.93 -14.25
C GLY A 465 -26.96 -41.22 -13.05
N ALA A 466 -26.23 -41.95 -12.21
CA ALA A 466 -25.52 -41.37 -11.06
C ALA A 466 -24.46 -40.35 -11.49
N SER A 467 -23.78 -40.58 -12.62
CA SER A 467 -22.81 -39.63 -13.18
C SER A 467 -23.48 -38.37 -13.73
N VAL A 468 -24.67 -38.49 -14.33
CA VAL A 468 -25.46 -37.33 -14.79
C VAL A 468 -25.93 -36.49 -13.61
N GLU A 469 -26.45 -37.11 -12.56
CA GLU A 469 -26.86 -36.42 -11.33
C GLU A 469 -25.69 -35.69 -10.68
N ASP A 470 -24.53 -36.33 -10.55
CA ASP A 470 -23.33 -35.74 -9.97
C ASP A 470 -22.78 -34.57 -10.82
N ILE A 471 -22.75 -34.69 -12.16
CA ILE A 471 -22.33 -33.59 -13.05
C ILE A 471 -23.33 -32.43 -12.98
N THR A 472 -24.63 -32.72 -12.94
CA THR A 472 -25.68 -31.69 -12.83
C THR A 472 -25.57 -30.95 -11.50
N ALA A 473 -25.42 -31.67 -10.39
CA ALA A 473 -25.22 -31.06 -9.07
C ALA A 473 -23.96 -30.16 -9.01
N LYS A 474 -22.90 -30.54 -9.73
CA LYS A 474 -21.67 -29.73 -9.85
C LYS A 474 -21.87 -28.48 -10.70
N ALA A 475 -22.60 -28.56 -11.80
CA ALA A 475 -22.96 -27.39 -12.60
C ALA A 475 -23.78 -26.40 -11.76
N THR A 476 -24.77 -26.89 -11.02
CA THR A 476 -25.56 -26.07 -10.08
C THR A 476 -24.70 -25.46 -8.96
N ALA A 477 -23.67 -26.15 -8.48
CA ALA A 477 -22.74 -25.59 -7.50
C ALA A 477 -21.88 -24.45 -8.09
N LEU A 478 -21.43 -24.56 -9.35
CA LEU A 478 -20.72 -23.48 -10.04
C LEU A 478 -21.63 -22.29 -10.34
N GLU A 479 -22.88 -22.54 -10.71
CA GLU A 479 -23.91 -21.51 -10.88
C GLU A 479 -24.11 -20.71 -9.59
N GLY A 480 -24.23 -21.40 -8.45
CA GLY A 480 -24.31 -20.77 -7.13
C GLY A 480 -23.06 -19.97 -6.76
N LEU A 481 -21.86 -20.46 -7.13
CA LEU A 481 -20.60 -19.75 -6.91
C LEU A 481 -20.52 -18.47 -7.76
N ALA A 482 -20.84 -18.55 -9.05
CA ALA A 482 -20.87 -17.41 -9.96
C ALA A 482 -21.84 -16.34 -9.44
N ALA A 483 -23.07 -16.74 -9.08
CA ALA A 483 -24.07 -15.84 -8.50
C ALA A 483 -23.60 -15.20 -7.18
N SER A 484 -22.91 -15.96 -6.31
CA SER A 484 -22.37 -15.41 -5.07
C SER A 484 -21.25 -14.39 -5.33
N ILE A 485 -20.40 -14.59 -6.34
CA ILE A 485 -19.34 -13.65 -6.72
C ILE A 485 -19.98 -12.39 -7.31
N GLU A 486 -20.88 -12.54 -8.29
CA GLU A 486 -21.64 -11.44 -8.92
C GLU A 486 -22.37 -10.58 -7.87
N SER A 487 -22.98 -11.21 -6.84
CA SER A 487 -23.72 -10.48 -5.79
C SER A 487 -22.84 -9.62 -4.87
N LYS A 488 -21.53 -9.95 -4.78
CA LYS A 488 -20.56 -9.27 -3.91
C LYS A 488 -19.65 -8.32 -4.69
N ASP A 489 -19.66 -8.39 -6.02
CA ASP A 489 -18.83 -7.60 -6.91
C ASP A 489 -19.59 -6.38 -7.47
N SER A 490 -19.77 -5.35 -6.64
CA SER A 490 -20.50 -4.14 -7.04
C SER A 490 -19.78 -3.29 -8.09
N GLU A 491 -18.49 -3.51 -8.30
CA GLU A 491 -17.64 -2.73 -9.22
C GLU A 491 -17.28 -3.51 -10.51
N GLY A 492 -17.66 -4.78 -10.61
CA GLY A 492 -17.42 -5.63 -11.79
C GLY A 492 -15.96 -6.06 -11.96
N VAL A 493 -15.19 -6.09 -10.86
CA VAL A 493 -13.75 -6.42 -10.85
C VAL A 493 -13.50 -7.88 -11.24
N TYR A 494 -14.46 -8.78 -10.99
CA TYR A 494 -14.34 -10.23 -11.22
C TYR A 494 -15.15 -10.72 -12.42
N ALA A 495 -15.51 -9.83 -13.35
CA ALA A 495 -16.36 -10.16 -14.49
C ALA A 495 -15.76 -11.26 -15.39
N ASP A 496 -14.44 -11.26 -15.57
CA ASP A 496 -13.74 -12.25 -16.41
C ASP A 496 -13.68 -13.64 -15.75
N GLU A 497 -13.49 -13.69 -14.42
CA GLU A 497 -13.53 -14.92 -13.64
C GLU A 497 -14.94 -15.51 -13.61
N VAL A 498 -15.96 -14.67 -13.40
CA VAL A 498 -17.37 -15.06 -13.47
C VAL A 498 -17.69 -15.60 -14.86
N TYR A 499 -17.27 -14.91 -15.93
CA TYR A 499 -17.43 -15.40 -17.31
C TYR A 499 -16.82 -16.78 -17.49
N THR A 500 -15.61 -17.00 -16.97
CA THR A 500 -14.94 -18.31 -17.03
C THR A 500 -15.71 -19.40 -16.27
N ILE A 501 -16.22 -19.09 -15.07
CA ILE A 501 -17.05 -20.02 -14.28
C ILE A 501 -18.36 -20.35 -15.04
N ARG A 502 -18.99 -19.36 -15.68
CA ARG A 502 -20.20 -19.54 -16.50
C ARG A 502 -19.94 -20.41 -17.73
N GLN A 503 -18.79 -20.25 -18.39
CA GLN A 503 -18.40 -21.13 -19.50
C GLN A 503 -18.21 -22.58 -19.03
N LEU A 504 -17.63 -22.78 -17.85
CA LEU A 504 -17.47 -24.09 -17.23
C LEU A 504 -18.82 -24.72 -16.85
N GLU A 505 -19.72 -23.94 -16.25
CA GLU A 505 -21.09 -24.32 -15.93
C GLU A 505 -21.84 -24.81 -17.18
N GLN A 506 -21.85 -24.01 -18.25
CA GLN A 506 -22.47 -24.36 -19.53
C GLN A 506 -21.84 -25.62 -20.13
N GLY A 507 -20.52 -25.77 -20.01
CA GLY A 507 -19.79 -26.98 -20.41
C GLY A 507 -20.26 -28.23 -19.68
N LEU A 508 -20.48 -28.15 -18.37
CA LEU A 508 -20.97 -29.26 -17.54
C LEU A 508 -22.43 -29.60 -17.83
N TYR A 509 -23.32 -28.62 -17.99
CA TYR A 509 -24.72 -28.87 -18.38
C TYR A 509 -24.83 -29.52 -19.76
N ALA A 510 -24.06 -29.02 -20.73
CA ALA A 510 -23.99 -29.63 -22.06
C ALA A 510 -23.46 -31.08 -21.99
N GLN A 511 -22.56 -31.38 -21.06
CA GLN A 511 -22.06 -32.74 -20.83
C GLN A 511 -23.11 -33.66 -20.18
N ALA A 512 -23.82 -33.19 -19.16
CA ALA A 512 -24.90 -33.95 -18.52
C ALA A 512 -25.99 -34.32 -19.53
N GLU A 513 -26.41 -33.39 -20.39
CA GLU A 513 -27.40 -33.65 -21.44
C GLU A 513 -26.88 -34.65 -22.49
N ASN A 514 -25.61 -34.58 -22.89
CA ASN A 514 -25.03 -35.59 -23.78
C ASN A 514 -24.98 -37.00 -23.15
N LEU A 515 -24.63 -37.11 -21.86
CA LEU A 515 -24.65 -38.39 -21.13
C LEU A 515 -26.07 -38.94 -20.98
N LYS A 516 -27.06 -38.07 -20.76
CA LYS A 516 -28.48 -38.43 -20.71
C LYS A 516 -28.98 -38.96 -22.05
N ALA A 517 -28.59 -38.31 -23.16
CA ALA A 517 -28.88 -38.81 -24.50
C ALA A 517 -28.24 -40.19 -24.72
N ASN A 518 -26.99 -40.40 -24.30
CA ASN A 518 -26.34 -41.71 -24.37
C ASN A 518 -27.03 -42.77 -23.49
N ALA A 519 -27.53 -42.40 -22.30
CA ALA A 519 -28.30 -43.30 -21.44
C ALA A 519 -29.61 -43.75 -22.09
N GLN A 520 -30.31 -42.83 -22.77
CA GLN A 520 -31.50 -43.16 -23.56
C GLN A 520 -31.17 -44.10 -24.73
N VAL A 521 -30.08 -43.85 -25.46
CA VAL A 521 -29.57 -44.75 -26.51
C VAL A 521 -29.25 -46.14 -25.95
N THR A 522 -28.67 -46.22 -24.76
CA THR A 522 -28.36 -47.50 -24.08
C THR A 522 -29.63 -48.26 -23.69
N GLY A 523 -30.68 -47.58 -23.22
CA GLY A 523 -31.98 -48.20 -22.93
C GLY A 523 -32.70 -48.70 -24.18
N ALA A 524 -32.66 -47.93 -25.27
CA ALA A 524 -33.19 -48.37 -26.57
C ALA A 524 -32.43 -49.59 -27.11
N LEU A 525 -31.10 -49.58 -26.98
CA LEU A 525 -30.22 -50.70 -27.35
C LEU A 525 -30.56 -51.97 -26.58
N ALA A 526 -30.74 -51.90 -25.25
CA ALA A 526 -31.11 -53.06 -24.43
C ALA A 526 -32.45 -53.65 -24.86
N SER A 527 -33.42 -52.78 -25.18
CA SER A 527 -34.74 -53.19 -25.69
C SER A 527 -34.60 -53.91 -27.04
N SER A 528 -33.83 -53.35 -27.98
CA SER A 528 -33.57 -53.98 -29.28
C SER A 528 -32.83 -55.31 -29.17
N LEU A 529 -31.86 -55.45 -28.25
CA LEU A 529 -31.16 -56.72 -27.99
C LEU A 529 -32.09 -57.80 -27.45
N SER A 530 -33.04 -57.42 -26.58
CA SER A 530 -34.04 -58.35 -26.05
C SER A 530 -35.00 -58.83 -27.15
N GLU A 531 -35.48 -57.93 -28.01
CA GLU A 531 -36.29 -58.29 -29.18
C GLU A 531 -35.52 -59.21 -30.15
N LEU A 532 -34.23 -58.93 -30.33
CA LEU A 532 -33.35 -59.69 -31.20
C LEU A 532 -33.11 -61.12 -30.69
N SER A 533 -32.89 -61.28 -29.39
CA SER A 533 -32.75 -62.58 -28.73
C SER A 533 -34.03 -63.42 -28.86
N ALA A 534 -35.21 -62.79 -28.74
CA ALA A 534 -36.48 -63.46 -28.97
C ALA A 534 -36.62 -63.93 -30.43
N GLY A 535 -36.28 -63.07 -31.40
CA GLY A 535 -36.31 -63.40 -32.82
C GLY A 535 -35.34 -64.53 -33.20
N SER A 536 -34.13 -64.53 -32.64
CA SER A 536 -33.14 -65.59 -32.89
C SER A 536 -33.52 -66.93 -32.26
N GLY A 537 -34.22 -66.92 -31.12
CA GLY A 537 -34.85 -68.10 -30.54
C GLY A 537 -35.94 -68.70 -31.43
N GLN A 538 -36.81 -67.86 -32.00
CA GLN A 538 -37.83 -68.30 -32.97
C GLN A 538 -37.20 -68.87 -34.24
N LEU A 539 -36.13 -68.25 -34.74
CA LEU A 539 -35.33 -68.74 -35.87
C LEU A 539 -34.79 -70.15 -35.61
N SER A 540 -34.14 -70.36 -34.46
CA SER A 540 -33.59 -71.67 -34.09
C SER A 540 -34.67 -72.75 -34.01
N ALA A 541 -35.84 -72.44 -33.44
CA ALA A 541 -36.98 -73.35 -33.39
C ALA A 541 -37.54 -73.68 -34.79
N GLY A 542 -37.55 -72.71 -35.70
CA GLY A 542 -37.95 -72.92 -37.10
C GLY A 542 -37.01 -73.85 -37.86
N ILE A 543 -35.71 -73.66 -37.72
CA ILE A 543 -34.68 -74.51 -38.35
C ILE A 543 -34.80 -75.96 -37.84
N ALA A 544 -34.96 -76.15 -36.52
CA ALA A 544 -35.10 -77.48 -35.93
C ALA A 544 -36.33 -78.23 -36.49
N LYS A 545 -37.47 -77.55 -36.61
CA LYS A 545 -38.70 -78.13 -37.22
C LYS A 545 -38.50 -78.49 -38.69
N ALA A 546 -37.84 -77.63 -39.46
CA ALA A 546 -37.54 -77.90 -40.87
C ALA A 546 -36.58 -79.08 -41.04
N SER A 547 -35.52 -79.14 -40.21
CA SER A 547 -34.56 -80.25 -40.20
C SER A 547 -35.26 -81.59 -39.91
N GLN A 548 -36.10 -81.64 -38.87
CA GLN A 548 -36.91 -82.81 -38.57
C GLN A 548 -37.79 -83.24 -39.76
N GLY A 549 -38.52 -82.30 -40.35
CA GLY A 549 -39.38 -82.58 -41.51
C GLY A 549 -38.61 -83.15 -42.70
N THR A 550 -37.42 -82.62 -43.00
CA THR A 550 -36.56 -83.15 -44.08
C THR A 550 -35.95 -84.51 -43.78
N GLY A 551 -35.63 -84.81 -42.50
CA GLY A 551 -35.15 -86.13 -42.08
C GLY A 551 -36.22 -87.21 -42.22
N GLU A 552 -37.46 -86.91 -41.81
CA GLU A 552 -38.63 -87.78 -42.03
C GLU A 552 -38.86 -88.02 -43.53
N LEU A 553 -38.71 -86.97 -44.35
CA LEU A 553 -38.83 -87.04 -45.80
C LEU A 553 -37.81 -87.97 -46.45
N SER A 554 -36.54 -87.80 -46.06
CA SER A 554 -35.43 -88.63 -46.55
C SER A 554 -35.67 -90.12 -46.27
N THR A 555 -36.16 -90.42 -45.07
CA THR A 555 -36.50 -91.78 -44.67
C THR A 555 -37.61 -92.37 -45.56
N LYS A 556 -38.71 -91.63 -45.76
CA LYS A 556 -39.85 -92.07 -46.58
C LYS A 556 -39.50 -92.21 -48.06
N LEU A 557 -38.65 -91.35 -48.59
CA LEU A 557 -38.18 -91.41 -49.98
C LEU A 557 -37.30 -92.65 -50.21
N ASN A 558 -36.38 -92.95 -49.29
CA ASN A 558 -35.55 -94.16 -49.35
C ASN A 558 -36.37 -95.46 -49.22
N GLU A 559 -37.37 -95.48 -48.33
CA GLU A 559 -38.34 -96.58 -48.24
C GLU A 559 -39.06 -96.81 -49.59
N SER A 560 -39.53 -95.73 -50.21
CA SER A 560 -40.25 -95.76 -51.50
C SER A 560 -39.35 -96.25 -52.65
N LYS A 561 -38.10 -95.80 -52.70
CA LYS A 561 -37.08 -96.29 -53.65
C LYS A 561 -36.85 -97.80 -53.50
N GLY A 562 -36.71 -98.29 -52.26
CA GLY A 562 -36.53 -99.70 -51.97
C GLY A 562 -37.74 -100.56 -52.38
N GLN A 563 -38.96 -100.08 -52.14
CA GLN A 563 -40.19 -100.75 -52.56
C GLN A 563 -40.32 -100.81 -54.09
N LEU A 564 -40.02 -99.71 -54.79
CA LEU A 564 -40.07 -99.65 -56.25
C LEU A 564 -39.05 -100.58 -56.91
N SER A 565 -37.83 -100.65 -56.38
CA SER A 565 -36.79 -101.58 -56.85
C SER A 565 -37.26 -103.04 -56.74
N LYS A 566 -37.87 -103.41 -55.60
CA LYS A 566 -38.46 -104.75 -55.42
C LYS A 566 -39.60 -105.02 -56.42
N ALA A 567 -40.45 -104.02 -56.69
CA ALA A 567 -41.52 -104.14 -57.68
C ALA A 567 -40.98 -104.34 -59.11
N SER A 568 -39.97 -103.58 -59.54
CA SER A 568 -39.31 -103.75 -60.85
C SER A 568 -38.66 -105.12 -61.00
N GLN A 569 -37.95 -105.60 -59.96
CA GLN A 569 -37.35 -106.93 -59.97
C GLN A 569 -38.40 -108.04 -60.05
N GLY A 570 -39.50 -107.90 -59.30
CA GLY A 570 -40.64 -108.82 -59.35
C GLY A 570 -41.28 -108.87 -60.74
N LEU A 571 -41.49 -107.71 -61.37
CA LEU A 571 -42.01 -107.63 -62.73
C LEU A 571 -41.05 -108.25 -63.76
N SER A 572 -39.74 -108.02 -63.63
CA SER A 572 -38.72 -108.64 -64.49
C SER A 572 -38.74 -110.17 -64.39
N LYS A 573 -38.85 -110.73 -63.17
CA LYS A 573 -38.99 -112.17 -62.95
C LYS A 573 -40.28 -112.71 -63.56
N GLY A 574 -41.39 -111.97 -63.38
CA GLY A 574 -42.67 -112.33 -63.97
C GLY A 574 -42.65 -112.35 -65.49
N ILE A 575 -42.03 -111.34 -66.13
CA ILE A 575 -41.83 -111.27 -67.59
C ILE A 575 -40.98 -112.44 -68.08
N ALA A 576 -39.87 -112.76 -67.41
CA ALA A 576 -39.00 -113.88 -67.79
C ALA A 576 -39.71 -115.25 -67.70
N GLN A 577 -40.62 -115.42 -66.73
CA GLN A 577 -41.44 -116.64 -66.62
C GLN A 577 -42.50 -116.76 -67.72
N ILE A 578 -42.83 -115.68 -68.45
CA ILE A 578 -43.76 -115.73 -69.60
C ILE A 578 -43.10 -116.44 -70.79
N ASP A 579 -41.80 -116.26 -70.98
CA ASP A 579 -41.04 -116.88 -72.07
C ASP A 579 -40.90 -118.41 -71.93
N GLU A 580 -41.17 -118.97 -70.74
CA GLU A 580 -41.05 -120.41 -70.44
C GLU A 580 -42.35 -121.22 -70.71
N GLY A 581 -43.44 -120.57 -71.15
CA GLY A 581 -44.68 -121.22 -71.60
C GLY A 581 -45.87 -121.05 -70.64
N PHE A 582 -46.98 -120.52 -71.16
CA PHE A 582 -48.15 -120.06 -70.41
C PHE A 582 -49.27 -121.12 -70.30
N SER A 583 -49.71 -121.44 -69.07
CA SER A 583 -50.98 -122.15 -68.82
C SER A 583 -52.11 -121.18 -68.44
N LYS A 584 -53.38 -121.60 -68.52
CA LYS A 584 -54.54 -120.81 -68.00
C LYS A 584 -54.39 -120.42 -66.52
N SER A 585 -53.64 -121.21 -65.73
CA SER A 585 -53.33 -120.87 -64.33
C SER A 585 -52.43 -119.63 -64.22
N ASP A 586 -51.57 -119.40 -65.22
CA ASP A 586 -50.57 -118.33 -65.21
C ASP A 586 -51.19 -116.97 -65.59
N ILE A 587 -52.28 -116.95 -66.37
CA ILE A 587 -53.12 -115.74 -66.57
C ILE A 587 -53.75 -115.29 -65.24
N GLY A 588 -54.27 -116.23 -64.45
CA GLY A 588 -54.82 -115.92 -63.12
C GLY A 588 -53.76 -115.42 -62.13
N LYS A 589 -52.54 -115.95 -62.19
CA LYS A 589 -51.39 -115.44 -61.41
C LYS A 589 -50.99 -114.04 -61.87
N LEU A 590 -50.96 -113.78 -63.18
CA LEU A 590 -50.64 -112.47 -63.75
C LEU A 590 -51.69 -111.41 -63.37
N GLN A 591 -52.98 -111.75 -63.42
CA GLN A 591 -54.07 -110.88 -62.94
C GLN A 591 -53.90 -110.53 -61.46
N LYS A 592 -53.54 -111.51 -60.60
CA LYS A 592 -53.21 -111.25 -59.19
C LYS A 592 -51.99 -110.35 -59.05
N SER A 593 -50.93 -110.56 -59.83
CA SER A 593 -49.73 -109.69 -59.83
C SER A 593 -50.03 -108.26 -60.28
N ILE A 594 -50.94 -108.07 -61.25
CA ILE A 594 -51.39 -106.74 -61.70
C ILE A 594 -52.22 -106.05 -60.59
N VAL A 595 -53.08 -106.79 -59.87
CA VAL A 595 -53.80 -106.24 -58.70
C VAL A 595 -52.81 -105.84 -57.60
N MET A 596 -51.82 -106.69 -57.29
CA MET A 596 -50.78 -106.34 -56.32
C MET A 596 -49.95 -105.13 -56.76
N LEU A 597 -49.70 -104.97 -58.07
CA LEU A 597 -49.01 -103.82 -58.62
C LEU A 597 -49.88 -102.55 -58.55
N ASP A 598 -51.18 -102.64 -58.81
CA ASP A 598 -52.14 -101.52 -58.68
C ASP A 598 -52.26 -101.07 -57.22
N GLU A 599 -52.30 -102.00 -56.27
CA GLU A 599 -52.23 -101.70 -54.83
C GLU A 599 -50.89 -101.05 -54.46
N ALA A 600 -49.78 -101.51 -55.04
CA ALA A 600 -48.45 -100.93 -54.82
C ALA A 600 -48.35 -99.50 -55.41
N THR A 601 -48.82 -99.26 -56.64
CA THR A 601 -48.81 -97.94 -57.26
C THR A 601 -49.80 -96.99 -56.59
N GLY A 602 -50.91 -97.49 -56.05
CA GLY A 602 -51.82 -96.72 -55.20
C GLY A 602 -51.18 -96.29 -53.88
N LYS A 603 -50.46 -97.20 -53.19
CA LYS A 603 -49.68 -96.87 -51.98
C LYS A 603 -48.55 -95.87 -52.28
N ILE A 604 -47.85 -96.03 -53.42
CA ILE A 604 -46.81 -95.12 -53.88
C ILE A 604 -47.39 -93.73 -54.19
N LYS A 605 -48.57 -93.64 -54.82
CA LYS A 605 -49.28 -92.37 -55.06
C LYS A 605 -49.67 -91.67 -53.76
N ALA A 606 -50.20 -92.41 -52.79
CA ALA A 606 -50.50 -91.84 -51.48
C ALA A 606 -49.22 -91.31 -50.79
N GLY A 607 -48.09 -91.98 -50.99
CA GLY A 607 -46.77 -91.52 -50.54
C GLY A 607 -46.30 -90.25 -51.26
N SER A 608 -46.39 -90.19 -52.59
CA SER A 608 -45.96 -89.02 -53.38
C SER A 608 -46.82 -87.80 -53.14
N SER A 609 -48.13 -87.96 -53.00
CA SER A 609 -49.01 -86.83 -52.70
C SER A 609 -48.73 -86.27 -51.29
N LYS A 610 -48.41 -87.12 -50.31
CA LYS A 610 -47.94 -86.68 -48.98
C LYS A 610 -46.58 -85.98 -49.07
N LEU A 611 -45.67 -86.50 -49.89
CA LEU A 611 -44.36 -85.90 -50.15
C LEU A 611 -44.50 -84.51 -50.77
N LYS A 612 -45.31 -84.36 -51.84
CA LYS A 612 -45.62 -83.07 -52.47
C LYS A 612 -46.22 -82.08 -51.47
N ALA A 613 -47.19 -82.51 -50.67
CA ALA A 613 -47.76 -81.68 -49.60
C ALA A 613 -46.70 -81.26 -48.56
N GLY A 614 -45.81 -82.17 -48.16
CA GLY A 614 -44.69 -81.87 -47.28
C GLY A 614 -43.68 -80.87 -47.87
N THR A 615 -43.39 -80.96 -49.17
CA THR A 615 -42.51 -79.99 -49.85
C THR A 615 -43.11 -78.59 -49.95
N ILE A 616 -44.44 -78.47 -50.10
CA ILE A 616 -45.15 -77.19 -50.05
C ILE A 616 -45.05 -76.58 -48.65
N GLN A 617 -45.31 -77.38 -47.60
CA GLN A 617 -45.14 -76.92 -46.22
C GLN A 617 -43.70 -76.52 -45.90
N ASN A 618 -42.71 -77.21 -46.50
CA ASN A 618 -41.30 -76.85 -46.35
C ASN A 618 -41.00 -75.50 -47.02
N GLN A 619 -41.49 -75.27 -48.24
CA GLN A 619 -41.34 -73.97 -48.92
C GLN A 619 -41.96 -72.84 -48.08
N GLU A 620 -43.18 -73.01 -47.56
CA GLU A 620 -43.81 -72.03 -46.65
C GLU A 620 -42.96 -71.80 -45.38
N GLY A 621 -42.33 -72.85 -44.86
CA GLY A 621 -41.38 -72.77 -43.75
C GLY A 621 -40.14 -71.94 -44.08
N VAL A 622 -39.54 -72.15 -45.25
CA VAL A 622 -38.36 -71.40 -45.73
C VAL A 622 -38.72 -69.94 -46.05
N GLU A 623 -39.93 -69.66 -46.55
CA GLU A 623 -40.43 -68.30 -46.77
C GLU A 623 -40.64 -67.55 -45.45
N LYS A 624 -41.27 -68.19 -44.45
CA LYS A 624 -41.38 -67.63 -43.09
C LYS A 624 -40.02 -67.37 -42.47
N LEU A 625 -39.09 -68.29 -42.66
CA LEU A 625 -37.70 -68.18 -42.21
C LEU A 625 -36.97 -67.01 -42.88
N THR A 626 -37.20 -66.81 -44.18
CA THR A 626 -36.68 -65.65 -44.94
C THR A 626 -37.27 -64.34 -44.40
N GLY A 627 -38.56 -64.31 -44.08
CA GLY A 627 -39.21 -63.16 -43.42
C GLY A 627 -38.60 -62.82 -42.05
N ALA A 628 -38.38 -63.84 -41.21
CA ALA A 628 -37.71 -63.68 -39.92
C ALA A 628 -36.26 -63.17 -40.08
N MET A 629 -35.54 -63.65 -41.11
CA MET A 629 -34.18 -63.17 -41.41
C MET A 629 -34.14 -61.73 -41.90
N ASN A 630 -35.11 -61.29 -42.71
CA ASN A 630 -35.19 -59.89 -43.13
C ASN A 630 -35.49 -58.96 -41.94
N GLN A 631 -36.35 -59.39 -41.01
CA GLN A 631 -36.57 -58.66 -39.76
C GLN A 631 -35.29 -58.60 -38.91
N LEU A 632 -34.59 -59.73 -38.77
CA LEU A 632 -33.32 -59.80 -38.07
C LEU A 632 -32.27 -58.87 -38.70
N ASP A 633 -32.16 -58.83 -40.02
CA ASP A 633 -31.24 -57.95 -40.76
C ASP A 633 -31.57 -56.47 -40.56
N SER A 634 -32.86 -56.10 -40.66
CA SER A 634 -33.32 -54.73 -40.36
C SER A 634 -32.97 -54.30 -38.94
N LYS A 635 -33.20 -55.17 -37.94
CA LYS A 635 -32.83 -54.90 -36.55
C LYS A 635 -31.33 -54.86 -36.32
N SER A 636 -30.57 -55.62 -37.10
CA SER A 636 -29.10 -55.57 -37.12
C SER A 636 -28.57 -54.22 -37.62
N ALA A 637 -29.24 -53.64 -38.63
CA ALA A 637 -28.90 -52.32 -39.15
C ALA A 637 -29.22 -51.20 -38.14
N GLU A 638 -30.38 -51.27 -37.47
CA GLU A 638 -30.73 -50.37 -36.36
C GLU A 638 -29.70 -50.46 -35.23
N LEU A 639 -29.33 -51.69 -34.84
CA LEU A 639 -28.35 -51.98 -33.79
C LEU A 639 -26.97 -51.39 -34.11
N ARG A 640 -26.49 -51.58 -35.34
CA ARG A 640 -25.22 -51.00 -35.82
C ARG A 640 -25.26 -49.48 -35.82
N SER A 641 -26.35 -48.88 -36.29
CA SER A 641 -26.50 -47.42 -36.26
C SER A 641 -26.51 -46.88 -34.83
N GLY A 642 -27.18 -47.58 -33.91
CA GLY A 642 -27.22 -47.23 -32.49
C GLY A 642 -25.84 -47.32 -31.83
N SER A 643 -25.08 -48.39 -32.07
CA SER A 643 -23.72 -48.55 -31.52
C SER A 643 -22.73 -47.54 -32.08
N GLU A 644 -22.81 -47.21 -33.38
CA GLU A 644 -21.98 -46.18 -34.02
C GLU A 644 -22.27 -44.79 -33.45
N LYS A 645 -23.56 -44.44 -33.28
CA LYS A 645 -23.96 -43.16 -32.64
C LYS A 645 -23.48 -43.06 -31.20
N LEU A 646 -23.62 -44.13 -30.41
CA LEU A 646 -23.13 -44.19 -29.04
C LEU A 646 -21.60 -44.02 -28.98
N SER A 647 -20.87 -44.72 -29.85
CA SER A 647 -19.41 -44.58 -29.95
C SER A 647 -19.01 -43.15 -30.32
N GLY A 648 -19.67 -42.54 -31.32
CA GLY A 648 -19.40 -41.16 -31.73
C GLY A 648 -19.70 -40.15 -30.62
N GLY A 649 -20.83 -40.30 -29.92
CA GLY A 649 -21.20 -39.44 -28.79
C GLY A 649 -20.21 -39.54 -27.62
N LEU A 650 -19.74 -40.75 -27.31
CA LEU A 650 -18.74 -40.95 -26.25
C LEU A 650 -17.35 -40.42 -26.64
N SER A 651 -16.93 -40.52 -27.91
CA SER A 651 -15.69 -39.89 -28.38
C SER A 651 -15.76 -38.36 -28.33
N GLN A 652 -16.88 -37.75 -28.70
CA GLN A 652 -17.09 -36.30 -28.53
C GLN A 652 -17.07 -35.90 -27.05
N PHE A 653 -17.63 -36.74 -26.18
CA PHE A 653 -17.61 -36.52 -24.74
C PHE A 653 -16.20 -36.62 -24.16
N GLU A 654 -15.38 -37.58 -24.60
CA GLU A 654 -13.97 -37.68 -24.23
C GLU A 654 -13.20 -36.41 -24.61
N GLU A 655 -13.38 -35.92 -25.83
CA GLU A 655 -12.71 -34.69 -26.29
C GLU A 655 -13.11 -33.48 -25.44
N ARG A 656 -14.42 -33.33 -25.15
CA ARG A 656 -14.92 -32.27 -24.26
C ARG A 656 -14.44 -32.44 -22.82
N SER A 657 -14.25 -33.67 -22.35
CA SER A 657 -13.75 -33.97 -21.00
C SER A 657 -12.27 -33.63 -20.82
N LYS A 658 -11.48 -33.51 -21.90
CA LYS A 658 -10.10 -33.01 -21.84
C LYS A 658 -10.04 -31.58 -21.31
N ALA A 659 -11.05 -30.73 -21.57
CA ALA A 659 -11.13 -29.41 -20.97
C ALA A 659 -11.27 -29.47 -19.43
N LEU A 660 -11.92 -30.51 -18.88
CA LEU A 660 -11.94 -30.73 -17.42
C LEU A 660 -10.59 -31.16 -16.86
N SER A 661 -9.68 -31.73 -17.66
CA SER A 661 -8.36 -32.14 -17.17
C SER A 661 -7.49 -30.95 -16.75
N ALA A 662 -7.65 -29.79 -17.39
CA ALA A 662 -7.00 -28.55 -16.98
C ALA A 662 -7.44 -28.10 -15.58
N LEU A 663 -8.71 -28.30 -15.24
CA LEU A 663 -9.27 -28.00 -13.91
C LEU A 663 -8.77 -28.95 -12.83
N ALA A 664 -8.37 -30.18 -13.18
CA ALA A 664 -7.82 -31.12 -12.21
C ALA A 664 -6.50 -30.62 -11.59
N ASN A 665 -5.79 -29.72 -12.29
CA ASN A 665 -4.54 -29.13 -11.81
C ASN A 665 -4.68 -27.64 -11.47
N ILE A 666 -5.92 -27.10 -11.41
CA ILE A 666 -6.15 -25.67 -11.18
C ILE A 666 -5.58 -25.18 -9.85
N ASN A 667 -5.51 -26.06 -8.85
CA ASN A 667 -4.88 -25.76 -7.58
C ASN A 667 -3.39 -25.44 -7.76
N GLU A 668 -2.67 -26.23 -8.56
CA GLU A 668 -1.23 -26.06 -8.77
C GLU A 668 -0.92 -24.91 -9.73
N THR A 669 -1.72 -24.77 -10.80
CA THR A 669 -1.42 -23.80 -11.87
C THR A 669 -1.92 -22.39 -11.59
N ALA A 670 -2.98 -22.23 -10.80
CA ALA A 670 -3.62 -20.92 -10.58
C ALA A 670 -3.83 -20.60 -9.09
N ILE A 671 -4.52 -21.47 -8.34
CA ILE A 671 -4.95 -21.14 -6.96
C ILE A 671 -3.76 -20.97 -6.01
N ASN A 672 -2.79 -21.90 -6.02
CA ASN A 672 -1.63 -21.83 -5.13
C ASN A 672 -0.72 -20.63 -5.45
N PRO A 673 -0.33 -20.36 -6.72
CA PRO A 673 0.41 -19.16 -7.07
C PRO A 673 -0.31 -17.86 -6.70
N MET A 674 -1.62 -17.77 -6.94
CA MET A 674 -2.41 -16.58 -6.62
C MET A 674 -2.59 -16.40 -5.11
N SER A 675 -2.80 -17.49 -4.34
CA SER A 675 -2.81 -17.47 -2.87
C SER A 675 -1.50 -16.91 -2.34
N LYS A 676 -0.37 -17.38 -2.88
CA LYS A 676 0.95 -16.88 -2.52
C LYS A 676 1.08 -15.38 -2.84
N GLY A 677 0.70 -14.96 -4.05
CA GLY A 677 0.74 -13.55 -4.44
C GLY A 677 -0.10 -12.64 -3.56
N ILE A 678 -1.30 -13.08 -3.16
CA ILE A 678 -2.18 -12.33 -2.25
C ILE A 678 -1.62 -12.29 -0.83
N ASN A 679 -1.00 -13.37 -0.34
CA ASN A 679 -0.32 -13.38 0.94
C ASN A 679 0.89 -12.44 0.95
N ASP A 680 1.70 -12.46 -0.11
CA ASP A 680 2.86 -11.57 -0.28
C ASP A 680 2.42 -10.10 -0.34
N LEU A 681 1.34 -9.80 -1.08
CA LEU A 681 0.72 -8.47 -1.10
C LEU A 681 0.28 -8.04 0.30
N ASN A 682 -0.44 -8.90 1.01
CA ASN A 682 -0.94 -8.60 2.34
C ASN A 682 0.20 -8.33 3.34
N ASN A 683 1.28 -9.11 3.27
CA ASN A 683 2.47 -8.89 4.07
C ASN A 683 3.12 -7.54 3.73
N GLY A 684 3.31 -7.22 2.45
CA GLY A 684 3.88 -5.93 2.03
C GLY A 684 3.03 -4.73 2.44
N VAL A 685 1.70 -4.85 2.40
CA VAL A 685 0.78 -3.81 2.88
C VAL A 685 0.87 -3.63 4.41
N LEU A 686 0.99 -4.72 5.17
CA LEU A 686 1.20 -4.64 6.62
C LEU A 686 2.54 -3.99 6.99
N GLU A 687 3.62 -4.30 6.26
CA GLU A 687 4.91 -3.63 6.42
C GLU A 687 4.81 -2.13 6.12
N LEU A 688 4.15 -1.76 5.02
CA LEU A 688 3.91 -0.36 4.66
C LEU A 688 3.09 0.37 5.74
N ARG A 689 2.05 -0.27 6.28
CA ARG A 689 1.24 0.27 7.39
C ARG A 689 2.11 0.52 8.62
N ASN A 690 2.92 -0.46 9.00
CA ASN A 690 3.81 -0.33 10.17
C ASN A 690 4.85 0.79 9.97
N GLY A 691 5.44 0.91 8.77
CA GLY A 691 6.33 2.00 8.43
C GLY A 691 5.65 3.38 8.50
N ALA A 692 4.40 3.48 8.03
CA ALA A 692 3.62 4.72 8.12
C ALA A 692 3.29 5.11 9.56
N LEU A 693 2.97 4.14 10.43
CA LEU A 693 2.74 4.36 11.86
C LEU A 693 4.01 4.86 12.56
N GLN A 694 5.17 4.23 12.30
CA GLN A 694 6.47 4.68 12.84
C GLN A 694 6.81 6.10 12.36
N LEU A 695 6.58 6.40 11.08
CA LEU A 695 6.79 7.74 10.53
C LEU A 695 5.87 8.77 11.21
N LYS A 696 4.61 8.40 11.50
CA LYS A 696 3.67 9.25 12.21
C LYS A 696 4.12 9.53 13.64
N GLU A 697 4.53 8.50 14.37
CA GLU A 697 5.04 8.63 15.75
C GLU A 697 6.31 9.51 15.81
N GLY A 698 7.25 9.29 14.88
CA GLY A 698 8.44 10.13 14.75
C GLY A 698 8.10 11.57 14.40
N SER A 699 7.13 11.80 13.51
CA SER A 699 6.67 13.13 13.15
C SER A 699 5.97 13.84 14.32
N ASP A 700 5.17 13.12 15.11
CA ASP A 700 4.52 13.66 16.32
C ASP A 700 5.55 14.11 17.34
N THR A 701 6.57 13.28 17.55
CA THR A 701 7.70 13.60 18.42
C THR A 701 8.45 14.83 17.93
N TYR A 702 8.73 14.93 16.63
CA TYR A 702 9.39 16.08 16.03
C TYR A 702 8.58 17.36 16.22
N VAL A 703 7.28 17.37 15.89
CA VAL A 703 6.41 18.55 16.07
C VAL A 703 6.36 18.97 17.54
N SER A 704 6.26 18.02 18.47
CA SER A 704 6.28 18.31 19.91
C SER A 704 7.61 18.96 20.33
N LYS A 705 8.75 18.38 19.95
CA LYS A 705 10.08 18.89 20.33
C LYS A 705 10.40 20.21 19.66
N TYR A 706 9.93 20.41 18.43
CA TYR A 706 10.06 21.69 17.75
C TYR A 706 9.20 22.77 18.41
N GLY A 707 8.03 22.42 18.94
CA GLY A 707 7.22 23.31 19.77
C GLY A 707 7.97 23.81 21.02
N GLU A 708 8.64 22.91 21.74
CA GLU A 708 9.49 23.27 22.89
C GLU A 708 10.65 24.20 22.48
N PHE A 709 11.28 23.95 21.32
CA PHE A 709 12.33 24.80 20.79
C PHE A 709 11.82 26.20 20.41
N ASP A 710 10.70 26.30 19.69
CA ASP A 710 10.07 27.56 19.28
C ASP A 710 9.69 28.42 20.49
N GLU A 711 9.11 27.80 21.53
CA GLU A 711 8.83 28.47 22.80
C GLU A 711 10.11 28.94 23.51
N GLY A 712 11.15 28.10 23.53
CA GLY A 712 12.46 28.44 24.08
C GLY A 712 13.09 29.64 23.37
N LEU A 713 13.02 29.69 22.04
CA LEU A 713 13.53 30.79 21.23
C LEU A 713 12.78 32.10 21.51
N ARG A 714 11.45 32.05 21.57
CA ARG A 714 10.61 33.21 21.92
C ARG A 714 10.94 33.76 23.30
N ARG A 715 11.16 32.87 24.27
CA ARG A 715 11.61 33.24 25.61
C ARG A 715 13.01 33.86 25.59
N TYR A 716 13.96 33.30 24.85
CA TYR A 716 15.30 33.87 24.72
C TYR A 716 15.27 35.30 24.14
N LYS A 717 14.43 35.54 23.13
CA LYS A 717 14.20 36.89 22.61
C LYS A 717 13.60 37.81 23.68
N ALA A 718 12.47 37.43 24.26
CA ALA A 718 11.72 38.29 25.17
C ALA A 718 12.46 38.56 26.50
N GLU A 719 13.11 37.55 27.07
CA GLU A 719 13.80 37.67 28.36
C GLU A 719 15.27 38.02 28.24
N GLY A 720 15.89 37.77 27.09
CA GLY A 720 17.30 38.03 26.84
C GLY A 720 17.52 39.30 26.04
N ILE A 721 17.10 39.30 24.78
CA ILE A 721 17.40 40.36 23.82
C ILE A 721 16.56 41.61 24.08
N ASP A 722 15.24 41.48 24.21
CA ASP A 722 14.36 42.64 24.41
C ASP A 722 14.67 43.38 25.72
N LYS A 723 15.02 42.64 26.79
CA LYS A 723 15.51 43.23 28.05
C LYS A 723 16.89 43.87 27.93
N LEU A 724 17.74 43.37 27.05
CA LEU A 724 19.04 43.98 26.79
C LEU A 724 18.84 45.32 26.08
N THR A 725 17.96 45.37 25.08
CA THR A 725 17.57 46.58 24.35
C THR A 725 16.97 47.65 25.26
N GLU A 726 16.11 47.26 26.20
CA GLU A 726 15.56 48.17 27.21
C GLU A 726 16.68 48.82 28.03
N LYS A 727 17.66 48.05 28.49
CA LYS A 727 18.79 48.55 29.28
C LYS A 727 19.80 49.37 28.48
N THR A 728 19.94 49.14 27.18
CA THR A 728 20.80 49.99 26.33
C THR A 728 20.15 51.32 25.99
N GLY A 729 18.81 51.42 26.01
CA GLY A 729 18.12 52.70 25.87
C GLY A 729 18.53 53.72 26.94
N ASP A 730 18.69 53.29 28.19
CA ASP A 730 19.15 54.13 29.30
C ASP A 730 20.58 54.69 29.06
N LEU A 731 21.42 53.99 28.29
CA LEU A 731 22.80 54.43 28.01
C LEU A 731 22.86 55.64 27.07
N THR A 732 21.89 55.74 26.16
CA THR A 732 21.77 56.90 25.25
C THR A 732 21.44 58.16 26.04
N GLU A 733 20.50 58.08 27.00
CA GLU A 733 20.17 59.22 27.87
C GLU A 733 21.38 59.65 28.73
N VAL A 734 22.12 58.69 29.32
CA VAL A 734 23.34 58.97 30.08
C VAL A 734 24.41 59.65 29.22
N LYS A 735 24.58 59.18 27.98
CA LYS A 735 25.55 59.74 27.03
C LYS A 735 25.24 61.20 26.71
N ASP A 736 24.00 61.50 26.32
CA ASP A 736 23.58 62.87 25.97
C ASP A 736 23.83 63.86 27.13
N ILE A 737 23.60 63.42 28.38
CA ILE A 737 23.89 64.21 29.58
C ILE A 737 25.39 64.42 29.78
N LEU A 738 26.20 63.37 29.62
CA LEU A 738 27.65 63.46 29.77
C LEU A 738 28.29 64.33 28.69
N ASP A 739 27.84 64.21 27.43
CA ASP A 739 28.27 65.06 26.31
C ASP A 739 27.94 66.53 26.60
N GLN A 740 26.73 66.81 27.08
CA GLN A 740 26.32 68.16 27.45
C GLN A 740 27.10 68.69 28.68
N MET A 741 27.32 67.87 29.71
CA MET A 741 28.12 68.23 30.88
C MET A 741 29.56 68.60 30.48
N SER A 742 30.19 67.81 29.60
CA SER A 742 31.54 68.08 29.08
C SER A 742 31.58 69.39 28.29
N LYS A 743 30.60 69.63 27.41
CA LYS A 743 30.44 70.89 26.69
C LYS A 743 30.34 72.07 27.66
N MET A 744 29.46 71.99 28.66
CA MET A 744 29.27 73.05 29.66
C MET A 744 30.50 73.25 30.54
N ALA A 745 31.27 72.20 30.86
CA ALA A 745 32.52 72.32 31.60
C ALA A 745 33.57 73.13 30.81
N LYS A 746 33.66 72.90 29.50
CA LYS A 746 34.53 73.65 28.59
C LYS A 746 34.06 75.10 28.39
N GLU A 747 32.76 75.33 28.28
CA GLU A 747 32.20 76.69 28.17
C GLU A 747 32.39 77.50 29.45
N ASN A 748 32.32 76.85 30.62
CA ASN A 748 32.52 77.48 31.93
C ASN A 748 33.93 77.27 32.48
N ASN A 749 34.94 77.21 31.62
CA ASN A 749 36.32 76.92 32.00
C ASN A 749 37.07 78.13 32.57
N SER A 750 36.50 79.34 32.48
CA SER A 750 37.13 80.60 32.85
C SER A 750 36.14 81.58 33.46
N ILE A 751 36.57 82.31 34.49
CA ILE A 751 35.83 83.45 35.06
C ILE A 751 36.26 84.76 34.39
N SER A 752 37.54 84.94 34.05
CA SER A 752 38.01 86.19 33.41
C SER A 752 37.76 86.25 31.89
N GLY A 753 37.39 85.14 31.28
CA GLY A 753 37.25 84.96 29.84
C GLY A 753 38.38 84.11 29.23
N SER A 754 38.07 83.41 28.13
CA SER A 754 39.03 82.57 27.41
C SER A 754 38.83 82.69 25.88
N THR A 755 39.76 82.15 25.11
CA THR A 755 39.71 81.95 23.66
C THR A 755 40.14 80.53 23.31
N ASP A 756 39.80 80.08 22.11
CA ASP A 756 40.18 78.74 21.62
C ASP A 756 41.71 78.54 21.51
N ASP A 757 42.48 79.64 21.60
CA ASP A 757 43.96 79.59 21.63
C ASP A 757 44.50 79.08 22.98
N PHE A 758 43.67 78.98 24.02
CA PHE A 758 44.06 78.50 25.34
C PHE A 758 43.38 77.19 25.75
N GLU A 759 44.16 76.28 26.31
CA GLU A 759 43.61 75.32 27.27
C GLU A 759 43.39 76.04 28.60
N THR A 760 42.16 76.44 28.88
CA THR A 760 41.84 77.21 30.09
C THR A 760 41.25 76.32 31.17
N ARG A 761 41.74 76.49 32.39
CA ARG A 761 41.25 75.82 33.58
C ARG A 761 41.04 76.84 34.68
N SER A 762 39.93 76.75 35.39
CA SER A 762 39.64 77.63 36.51
C SER A 762 39.26 76.85 37.76
N ARG A 763 39.67 77.40 38.89
CA ARG A 763 39.30 76.93 40.22
C ARG A 763 39.03 78.12 41.13
N ILE A 764 38.06 77.94 42.01
CA ILE A 764 37.70 78.95 43.00
C ILE A 764 38.14 78.41 44.35
N ILE A 765 38.91 79.20 45.09
CA ILE A 765 39.33 78.90 46.45
C ILE A 765 38.60 79.86 47.37
N GLU A 766 37.67 79.35 48.13
CA GLU A 766 36.92 80.12 49.10
C GLU A 766 37.46 79.91 50.50
N LYS A 767 37.53 81.02 51.23
CA LYS A 767 37.79 81.05 52.66
C LYS A 767 36.58 81.67 53.35
N ILE A 768 35.87 80.86 54.13
CA ILE A 768 34.57 81.21 54.68
C ILE A 768 34.65 81.34 56.20
N LYS A 769 34.17 82.48 56.71
CA LYS A 769 33.95 82.78 58.13
C LYS A 769 32.47 82.83 58.41
#